data_AF-A0A6A3KLP1-F1
#
_entry.id   AF-A0A6A3KLP1-F1
#
_cell.length_a   1.000
_cell.length_b   1.000
_cell.length_c   1.000
_cell.angle_alpha   90.00
_cell.angle_beta   90.00
_cell.angle_gamma   90.00
#
_symmetry.space_group_name_H-M   'P 1'
#
loop_
_entity.id
_entity.type
_entity.pdbx_description
1 polymer ?
#
loop_
_entity_poly.entity_id
_entity_poly.type
_entity_poly.pdbx_seq_one_letter_code
_entity_poly.pdbx_strand_id
1 'polypeptide(L)'
;MTTSTEVVQLSYWNFAVWWVIILVIHVVTGVYTALYAYCYFMLQDIYLNSYLESFQIGMPPLYHHAIAITHVTMSALHAMCIFLMLGGSLWQRSLAFTPWSSCNTETKRDKVETSRTNSMLVQSFTKVYSTISDRRGICGVNGDHFHAVLIVREVIETTLQTVQAYRMSMLLPRMLLNRLYALLLVVNCWSSVVVHALFFRTDEARRRLVCITLDCILDFMTCMGVELIVLLSYAKDYNQQLFGFDDSLWRNDEWAARALNEFRMVVVVSWSDLASRALFALGLVMTTTNVKELLQRLPPRRNRINASHANAILVQQNLVDKSPLASAVPTFPEMSTRASRKILAKTNSYRAINLCTRTGRILLRLAHILFGVWGLLILGLHIHASMQPTLPQCFMQVRPWGASRPACYLVGLDCYTLAISGKKDEVEVKWGEFDSSTVVQLLIRHCPSLQVPDSISEFHGLHGIKVYNSTIVDWGESAALSNTNHPDIMSLYLARVNMTDGVLSKGFQSIDFPQNLNDIEFCVTNLHAVPDDLDIKWHKNALIQIEFSQLAFVPPVLLRLEPKYLALSGNQITDIPPEIFAIPTLSTLGLGLLNIQELPRNVTNLSPTLIAVFIDGTNISFFWPWVDKLITSEGWGVLMATDSPYYVDLVKIQDGTANAFSVPPSPEYASILMDPSEAKSPAIMYTVGCFGDGAAVLLHWSGR
;
A
#
# COMPACT_ATOMS: atom_id res chain seq x y z
N MET A 1 -4.50 14.61 53.22
CA MET A 1 -5.46 14.85 52.12
C MET A 1 -4.65 15.20 50.88
N THR A 2 -4.39 14.22 50.02
CA THR A 2 -3.77 14.46 48.71
C THR A 2 -4.90 14.57 47.71
N THR A 3 -5.16 15.79 47.24
CA THR A 3 -6.13 16.12 46.20
C THR A 3 -5.77 15.38 44.91
N SER A 4 -6.72 14.67 44.30
CA SER A 4 -6.57 14.15 42.94
C SER A 4 -6.30 15.34 42.02
N THR A 5 -5.14 15.38 41.38
CA THR A 5 -4.82 16.41 40.39
C THR A 5 -5.51 16.08 39.09
N GLU A 6 -6.44 16.92 38.65
CA GLU A 6 -7.17 16.76 37.37
C GLU A 6 -6.27 16.97 36.15
N VAL A 7 -5.08 17.55 36.32
CA VAL A 7 -4.20 18.01 35.23
C VAL A 7 -2.72 17.75 35.55
N VAL A 8 -1.91 17.46 34.52
CA VAL A 8 -0.47 17.24 34.63
C VAL A 8 0.26 18.58 34.51
N GLN A 9 0.86 19.02 35.61
CA GLN A 9 1.67 20.25 35.64
C GLN A 9 3.10 19.97 35.16
N LEU A 10 3.53 20.71 34.13
CA LEU A 10 4.85 20.55 33.51
C LEU A 10 5.74 21.78 33.70
N SER A 11 7.06 21.53 33.78
CA SER A 11 8.07 22.58 33.60
C SER A 11 7.98 23.17 32.20
N TYR A 12 8.54 24.37 31.98
CA TYR A 12 8.51 25.01 30.66
C TYR A 12 9.11 24.12 29.56
N TRP A 13 10.27 23.50 29.83
CA TRP A 13 10.94 22.63 28.87
C TRP A 13 10.10 21.39 28.53
N ASN A 14 9.51 20.74 29.52
CA ASN A 14 8.65 19.58 29.26
C ASN A 14 7.38 19.96 28.51
N PHE A 15 6.79 21.13 28.82
CA PHE A 15 5.65 21.66 28.08
C PHE A 15 6.03 21.97 26.62
N ALA A 16 7.21 22.57 26.40
CA ALA A 16 7.72 22.86 25.06
C ALA A 16 7.94 21.58 24.24
N VAL A 17 8.48 20.53 24.84
CA VAL A 17 8.63 19.21 24.18
C VAL A 17 7.28 18.67 23.73
N TRP A 18 6.27 18.65 24.62
CA TRP A 18 4.92 18.20 24.25
C TRP A 18 4.27 19.08 23.19
N TRP A 19 4.50 20.40 23.24
CA TRP A 19 4.04 21.32 22.21
C TRP A 19 4.63 20.98 20.83
N VAL A 20 5.94 20.71 20.77
CA VAL A 20 6.61 20.30 19.53
C VAL A 20 6.11 18.95 19.05
N ILE A 21 5.99 17.95 19.93
CA ILE A 21 5.48 16.61 19.57
C ILE A 21 4.10 16.70 18.91
N ILE A 22 3.18 17.42 19.55
CA ILE A 22 1.81 17.57 19.04
C ILE A 22 1.78 18.35 17.73
N LEU A 23 2.60 19.39 17.60
CA LEU A 23 2.73 20.13 16.33
C LEU A 23 3.23 19.20 15.22
N VAL A 24 4.28 18.41 15.49
CA VAL A 24 4.87 17.47 14.52
C VAL A 24 3.85 16.43 14.08
N ILE A 25 3.06 15.87 15.01
CA ILE A 25 1.98 14.93 14.66
C ILE A 25 1.01 15.56 13.66
N HIS A 26 0.51 16.78 13.92
CA HIS A 26 -0.40 17.43 12.98
C HIS A 26 0.26 17.80 11.66
N VAL A 27 1.52 18.27 11.66
CA VAL A 27 2.27 18.61 10.44
C VAL A 27 2.46 17.37 9.58
N VAL A 28 2.99 16.28 10.15
CA VAL A 28 3.24 15.04 9.42
C VAL A 28 1.94 14.46 8.87
N THR A 29 0.88 14.41 9.68
CA THR A 29 -0.44 13.91 9.24
C THR A 29 -1.05 14.78 8.15
N GLY A 30 -1.00 16.10 8.30
CA GLY A 30 -1.56 17.06 7.34
C GLY A 30 -0.83 17.03 6.00
N VAL A 31 0.50 16.94 6.03
CA VAL A 31 1.34 16.81 4.82
C VAL A 31 1.11 15.45 4.16
N TYR A 32 1.11 14.35 4.92
CA TYR A 32 0.85 13.01 4.41
C TYR A 32 -0.49 12.95 3.66
N THR A 33 -1.58 13.38 4.31
CA THR A 33 -2.92 13.37 3.71
C THR A 33 -3.06 14.31 2.51
N ALA A 34 -2.35 15.45 2.50
CA ALA A 34 -2.30 16.34 1.34
C ALA A 34 -1.58 15.68 0.15
N LEU A 35 -0.41 15.08 0.38
CA LEU A 35 0.34 14.38 -0.66
C LEU A 35 -0.44 13.18 -1.18
N TYR A 36 -1.08 12.41 -0.30
CA TYR A 36 -1.91 11.28 -0.68
C TYR A 36 -3.10 11.71 -1.55
N ALA A 37 -3.76 12.83 -1.21
CA ALA A 37 -4.80 13.41 -2.04
C ALA A 37 -4.28 13.84 -3.42
N TYR A 38 -3.12 14.49 -3.46
CA TYR A 38 -2.47 14.90 -4.71
C TYR A 38 -2.12 13.69 -5.58
N CYS A 39 -1.58 12.62 -5.00
CA CYS A 39 -1.31 11.37 -5.71
C CYS A 39 -2.58 10.81 -6.35
N TYR A 40 -3.69 10.70 -5.62
CA TYR A 40 -4.97 10.21 -6.18
C TYR A 40 -5.59 11.14 -7.22
N PHE A 41 -5.33 12.44 -7.13
CA PHE A 41 -5.78 13.39 -8.15
C PHE A 41 -5.04 13.18 -9.48
N MET A 42 -3.75 12.84 -9.42
CA MET A 42 -2.90 12.60 -10.60
C MET A 42 -2.91 11.13 -11.06
N LEU A 43 -3.34 10.19 -10.21
CA LEU A 43 -3.13 8.75 -10.42
C LEU A 43 -3.73 8.26 -11.74
N GLN A 44 -4.90 8.76 -12.12
CA GLN A 44 -5.59 8.33 -13.33
C GLN A 44 -4.77 8.58 -14.61
N ASP A 45 -3.89 9.59 -14.62
CA ASP A 45 -3.16 10.05 -15.80
C ASP A 45 -1.71 9.52 -15.87
N ILE A 46 -1.29 8.67 -14.92
CA ILE A 46 0.09 8.18 -14.84
C ILE A 46 0.22 6.68 -15.17
N TYR A 47 1.41 6.31 -15.66
CA TYR A 47 1.75 4.95 -16.08
C TYR A 47 1.49 3.90 -15.00
N LEU A 48 1.76 4.21 -13.73
CA LEU A 48 1.50 3.31 -12.60
C LEU A 48 0.06 2.78 -12.55
N ASN A 49 -0.92 3.61 -12.90
CA ASN A 49 -2.33 3.22 -12.81
C ASN A 49 -2.70 2.13 -13.82
N SER A 50 -2.01 2.05 -14.96
CA SER A 50 -2.23 0.98 -15.94
C SER A 50 -1.96 -0.41 -15.34
N TYR A 51 -0.90 -0.55 -14.54
CA TYR A 51 -0.61 -1.80 -13.83
C TYR A 51 -1.54 -2.03 -12.64
N LEU A 52 -1.85 -0.99 -11.86
CA LEU A 52 -2.78 -1.14 -10.74
C LEU A 52 -4.16 -1.60 -11.23
N GLU A 53 -4.65 -1.06 -12.34
CA GLU A 53 -5.91 -1.49 -12.96
C GLU A 53 -5.81 -2.91 -13.52
N SER A 54 -4.73 -3.21 -14.27
CA SER A 54 -4.51 -4.54 -14.85
C SER A 54 -4.49 -5.63 -13.77
N PHE A 55 -3.78 -5.39 -12.66
CA PHE A 55 -3.71 -6.33 -11.53
C PHE A 55 -4.86 -6.21 -10.52
N GLN A 56 -5.87 -5.38 -10.80
CA GLN A 56 -7.02 -5.13 -9.93
C GLN A 56 -6.63 -4.71 -8.49
N ILE A 57 -5.64 -3.81 -8.37
CA ILE A 57 -5.14 -3.28 -7.11
C ILE A 57 -5.75 -1.92 -6.83
N GLY A 58 -6.60 -1.87 -5.81
CA GLY A 58 -7.24 -0.64 -5.36
C GLY A 58 -8.61 -0.40 -6.01
N MET A 59 -9.26 0.69 -5.62
CA MET A 59 -10.54 1.06 -6.22
C MET A 59 -10.37 1.60 -7.65
N PRO A 60 -11.33 1.32 -8.56
CA PRO A 60 -11.29 1.78 -9.95
C PRO A 60 -11.12 3.30 -10.11
N PRO A 61 -10.59 3.78 -11.26
CA PRO A 61 -10.34 5.19 -11.54
C PRO A 61 -11.53 6.12 -11.30
N LEU A 62 -12.76 5.67 -11.56
CA LEU A 62 -14.00 6.41 -11.33
C LEU A 62 -14.10 6.98 -9.90
N TYR A 63 -13.50 6.32 -8.91
CA TYR A 63 -13.59 6.70 -7.50
C TYR A 63 -12.39 7.52 -7.00
N HIS A 64 -11.35 7.73 -7.81
CA HIS A 64 -10.11 8.37 -7.38
C HIS A 64 -10.32 9.80 -6.87
N HIS A 65 -11.21 10.57 -7.51
CA HIS A 65 -11.55 11.92 -7.05
C HIS A 65 -12.27 11.93 -5.69
N ALA A 66 -13.16 10.96 -5.41
CA ALA A 66 -13.83 10.87 -4.11
C ALA A 66 -12.83 10.55 -2.98
N ILE A 67 -11.85 9.68 -3.27
CA ILE A 67 -10.74 9.37 -2.36
C ILE A 67 -9.91 10.63 -2.09
N ALA A 68 -9.54 11.36 -3.14
CA ALA A 68 -8.76 12.59 -3.04
C ALA A 68 -9.47 13.65 -2.19
N ILE A 69 -10.75 13.92 -2.46
CA ILE A 69 -11.57 14.88 -1.70
C ILE A 69 -11.59 14.51 -0.20
N THR A 70 -11.77 13.23 0.11
CA THR A 70 -11.77 12.76 1.51
C THR A 70 -10.45 13.10 2.20
N HIS A 71 -9.31 12.84 1.56
CA HIS A 71 -7.99 13.15 2.14
C HIS A 71 -7.71 14.66 2.22
N VAL A 72 -8.18 15.48 1.26
CA VAL A 72 -8.12 16.95 1.35
C VAL A 72 -8.88 17.45 2.58
N THR A 73 -10.07 16.90 2.86
CA THR A 73 -10.83 17.30 4.06
C THR A 73 -10.09 16.97 5.35
N MET A 74 -9.45 15.79 5.43
CA MET A 74 -8.62 15.42 6.58
C MET A 74 -7.41 16.35 6.72
N SER A 75 -6.70 16.63 5.63
CA SER A 75 -5.57 17.56 5.63
C SER A 75 -5.95 18.95 6.14
N ALA A 76 -7.11 19.47 5.69
CA ALA A 76 -7.62 20.77 6.13
C ALA A 76 -7.88 20.82 7.65
N LEU A 77 -8.38 19.73 8.26
CA LEU A 77 -8.60 19.64 9.70
C LEU A 77 -7.27 19.66 10.49
N HIS A 78 -6.24 18.98 10.01
CA HIS A 78 -4.91 19.03 10.63
C HIS A 78 -4.23 20.39 10.44
N ALA A 79 -4.35 21.00 9.26
CA ALA A 79 -3.89 22.35 8.99
C ALA A 79 -4.54 23.37 9.93
N MET A 80 -5.85 23.26 10.17
CA MET A 80 -6.56 24.07 11.16
C MET A 80 -5.95 23.94 12.56
N CYS A 81 -5.63 22.72 13.01
CA CYS A 81 -4.97 22.49 14.31
C CYS A 81 -3.60 23.18 14.40
N ILE A 82 -2.81 23.12 13.33
CA ILE A 82 -1.51 23.80 13.23
C ILE A 82 -1.68 25.32 13.37
N PHE A 83 -2.61 25.90 12.62
CA PHE A 83 -2.88 27.34 12.67
C PHE A 83 -3.33 27.79 14.07
N LEU A 84 -4.14 27.01 14.77
CA LEU A 84 -4.57 27.31 16.14
C LEU A 84 -3.39 27.30 17.13
N MET A 85 -2.48 26.33 17.01
CA MET A 85 -1.30 26.23 17.88
C MET A 85 -0.29 27.35 17.62
N LEU A 86 0.05 27.59 16.36
CA LEU A 86 1.00 28.64 15.97
C LEU A 86 0.42 30.04 16.22
N GLY A 87 -0.80 30.29 15.75
CA GLY A 87 -1.49 31.57 15.94
C GLY A 87 -1.72 31.88 17.40
N GLY A 88 -2.12 30.88 18.21
CA GLY A 88 -2.28 31.07 19.65
C GLY A 88 -0.97 31.37 20.37
N SER A 89 0.13 30.70 19.97
CA SER A 89 1.45 30.95 20.55
C SER A 89 2.00 32.33 20.20
N LEU A 90 1.78 32.79 18.96
CA LEU A 90 2.15 34.14 18.51
C LEU A 90 1.33 35.21 19.25
N TRP A 91 0.02 35.01 19.37
CA TRP A 91 -0.89 35.94 20.04
C TRP A 91 -0.53 36.11 21.52
N GLN A 92 -0.26 35.00 22.22
CA GLN A 92 0.07 34.99 23.64
C GLN A 92 1.55 35.27 23.93
N ARG A 93 2.39 35.42 22.88
CA ARG A 93 3.86 35.57 22.97
C ARG A 93 4.52 34.51 23.84
N SER A 94 3.92 33.32 23.89
CA SER A 94 4.31 32.18 24.72
C SER A 94 3.69 30.93 24.12
N LEU A 95 4.36 29.78 24.23
CA LEU A 95 3.83 28.50 23.74
C LEU A 95 2.44 28.23 24.33
N ALA A 96 1.47 28.04 23.44
CA ALA A 96 0.08 27.79 23.75
C ALA A 96 -0.51 26.81 22.72
N PHE A 97 -1.44 25.97 23.17
CA PHE A 97 -2.11 25.01 22.30
C PHE A 97 -3.27 25.63 21.51
N THR A 98 -3.88 26.69 22.03
CA THR A 98 -5.00 27.40 21.42
C THR A 98 -4.88 28.90 21.68
N PRO A 99 -5.51 29.76 20.85
CA PRO A 99 -5.48 31.22 21.03
C PRO A 99 -6.16 31.71 22.31
N TRP A 100 -7.12 30.94 22.82
CA TRP A 100 -7.84 31.29 24.04
C TRP A 100 -7.01 30.94 25.28
N SER A 101 -6.97 31.86 26.25
CA SER A 101 -6.31 31.61 27.53
C SER A 101 -7.01 30.48 28.26
N SER A 102 -6.32 29.38 28.54
CA SER A 102 -6.70 28.44 29.59
C SER A 102 -6.45 29.08 30.96
N CYS A 103 -7.18 30.14 31.28
CA CYS A 103 -7.16 30.76 32.59
C CYS A 103 -8.19 30.05 33.49
N ASN A 104 -7.68 29.46 34.57
CA ASN A 104 -8.48 28.96 35.66
C ASN A 104 -9.46 30.03 36.16
N THR A 105 -10.65 29.55 36.49
CA THR A 105 -11.64 30.20 37.34
C THR A 105 -10.99 30.79 38.59
N GLU A 106 -10.77 32.10 38.61
CA GLU A 106 -10.85 32.99 39.78
C GLU A 106 -10.36 34.39 39.38
N THR A 107 -11.22 35.19 38.75
CA THR A 107 -11.36 36.64 38.98
C THR A 107 -12.42 37.18 38.02
N LYS A 108 -13.65 37.32 38.54
CA LYS A 108 -14.66 38.17 37.92
C LYS A 108 -14.25 39.63 38.12
N ARG A 109 -14.48 40.41 37.05
CA ARG A 109 -14.43 41.88 36.91
C ARG A 109 -13.04 42.44 36.61
N ASP A 110 -12.79 42.73 35.34
CA ASP A 110 -13.01 44.09 34.86
C ASP A 110 -13.27 44.13 33.35
N LYS A 111 -14.17 45.04 32.95
CA LYS A 111 -14.54 45.32 31.56
C LYS A 111 -13.33 45.94 30.86
N VAL A 112 -12.91 45.35 29.74
CA VAL A 112 -12.11 46.05 28.73
C VAL A 112 -12.80 45.87 27.38
N GLU A 113 -13.03 47.00 26.73
CA GLU A 113 -13.73 47.15 25.45
C GLU A 113 -13.07 46.35 24.32
N THR A 114 -13.87 45.55 23.63
CA THR A 114 -13.48 44.80 22.44
C THR A 114 -13.44 45.71 21.22
N SER A 115 -12.27 45.84 20.58
CA SER A 115 -12.14 46.43 19.25
C SER A 115 -12.87 45.56 18.22
N ARG A 116 -13.77 46.19 17.46
CA ARG A 116 -14.48 45.61 16.32
C ARG A 116 -13.51 45.38 15.17
N THR A 117 -13.27 44.12 14.81
CA THR A 117 -12.96 43.63 13.45
C THR A 117 -12.81 42.11 13.51
N ASN A 118 -13.91 41.37 13.65
CA ASN A 118 -13.91 39.92 13.46
C ASN A 118 -14.70 39.58 12.19
N SER A 119 -13.97 39.08 11.19
CA SER A 119 -14.46 38.56 9.92
C SER A 119 -15.52 37.46 10.14
N MET A 120 -16.61 37.49 9.35
CA MET A 120 -17.71 36.53 9.39
C MET A 120 -17.25 35.06 9.23
N LEU A 121 -16.13 34.84 8.55
CA LEU A 121 -15.49 33.54 8.44
C LEU A 121 -15.08 33.00 9.82
N VAL A 122 -14.42 33.81 10.65
CA VAL A 122 -13.97 33.43 12.02
C VAL A 122 -15.15 32.98 12.90
N GLN A 123 -16.33 33.59 12.77
CA GLN A 123 -17.51 33.21 13.56
C GLN A 123 -18.12 31.88 13.11
N SER A 124 -18.21 31.60 11.81
CA SER A 124 -18.66 30.30 11.31
C SER A 124 -17.67 29.18 11.69
N PHE A 125 -16.37 29.48 11.67
CA PHE A 125 -15.28 28.58 12.04
C PHE A 125 -15.21 28.27 13.54
N THR A 126 -15.53 29.24 14.40
CA THR A 126 -15.61 29.00 15.85
C THR A 126 -16.74 28.02 16.17
N LYS A 127 -17.82 28.02 15.39
CA LYS A 127 -18.99 27.17 15.59
C LYS A 127 -18.69 25.70 15.28
N VAL A 128 -17.97 25.40 14.19
CA VAL A 128 -17.60 24.02 13.82
C VAL A 128 -16.57 23.44 14.80
N TYR A 129 -15.51 24.20 15.11
CA TYR A 129 -14.50 23.77 16.08
C TYR A 129 -15.09 23.60 17.49
N SER A 130 -15.94 24.54 17.95
CA SER A 130 -16.62 24.37 19.24
C SER A 130 -17.59 23.21 19.23
N THR A 131 -18.35 22.93 18.17
CA THR A 131 -19.25 21.77 18.13
C THR A 131 -18.51 20.43 18.29
N ILE A 132 -17.28 20.34 17.77
CA ILE A 132 -16.42 19.14 17.87
C ILE A 132 -15.62 19.11 19.19
N SER A 133 -15.24 20.28 19.73
CA SER A 133 -14.34 20.44 20.88
C SER A 133 -15.05 20.89 22.18
N ASP A 134 -16.38 21.03 22.21
CA ASP A 134 -17.05 21.63 23.37
C ASP A 134 -16.96 20.72 24.61
N ARG A 135 -16.58 21.33 25.73
CA ARG A 135 -16.43 20.71 27.06
C ARG A 135 -17.77 20.15 27.60
N ARG A 136 -18.90 20.49 26.95
CA ARG A 136 -20.28 20.01 27.22
C ARG A 136 -20.97 19.37 26.00
N GLY A 137 -20.26 19.11 24.90
CA GLY A 137 -20.81 18.39 23.75
C GLY A 137 -21.03 16.90 24.04
N ILE A 138 -21.58 16.15 23.08
CA ILE A 138 -21.83 14.69 23.22
C ILE A 138 -20.53 13.91 23.52
N CYS A 139 -19.38 14.42 23.08
CA CYS A 139 -18.04 13.87 23.33
C CYS A 139 -17.25 14.64 24.41
N GLY A 140 -17.86 15.63 25.07
CA GLY A 140 -17.19 16.49 26.05
C GLY A 140 -17.00 15.80 27.40
N VAL A 141 -15.85 16.07 28.04
CA VAL A 141 -15.38 15.44 29.30
C VAL A 141 -16.38 15.54 30.48
N ASN A 142 -17.42 16.39 30.38
CA ASN A 142 -18.43 16.60 31.42
C ASN A 142 -19.88 16.23 31.03
N GLY A 143 -20.12 15.45 29.96
CA GLY A 143 -21.46 15.01 29.57
C GLY A 143 -22.01 13.81 30.37
N ASP A 144 -23.33 13.72 30.56
CA ASP A 144 -23.98 12.63 31.34
C ASP A 144 -23.77 11.22 30.74
N HIS A 145 -23.45 11.13 29.45
CA HIS A 145 -23.15 9.90 28.72
C HIS A 145 -21.67 9.75 28.33
N PHE A 146 -20.79 10.61 28.83
CA PHE A 146 -19.38 10.69 28.43
C PHE A 146 -18.65 9.35 28.48
N HIS A 147 -18.81 8.59 29.58
CA HIS A 147 -18.17 7.28 29.73
C HIS A 147 -18.68 6.23 28.74
N ALA A 148 -19.97 6.29 28.36
CA ALA A 148 -20.53 5.34 27.40
C ALA A 148 -20.04 5.65 25.97
N VAL A 149 -20.03 6.92 25.58
CA VAL A 149 -19.54 7.37 24.27
C VAL A 149 -18.04 7.07 24.10
N LEU A 150 -17.24 7.27 25.16
CA LEU A 150 -15.81 7.00 25.15
C LEU A 150 -15.51 5.50 25.02
N ILE A 151 -16.27 4.63 25.71
CA ILE A 151 -16.13 3.17 25.56
C ILE A 151 -16.53 2.74 24.14
N VAL A 152 -17.62 3.27 23.59
CA VAL A 152 -18.06 2.96 22.22
C VAL A 152 -16.99 3.35 21.20
N ARG A 153 -16.41 4.55 21.34
CA ARG A 153 -15.29 5.00 20.50
C ARG A 153 -14.12 4.02 20.58
N GLU A 154 -13.66 3.71 21.78
CA GLU A 154 -12.53 2.81 22.01
C GLU A 154 -12.77 1.43 21.38
N VAL A 155 -14.00 0.91 21.47
CA VAL A 155 -14.38 -0.36 20.83
C VAL A 155 -14.32 -0.26 19.31
N ILE A 156 -14.86 0.80 18.70
CA ILE A 156 -14.82 1.00 17.25
C ILE A 156 -13.36 1.11 16.78
N GLU A 157 -12.57 1.92 17.46
CA GLU A 157 -11.17 2.18 17.13
C GLU A 157 -10.32 0.91 17.26
N THR A 158 -10.41 0.21 18.38
CA THR A 158 -9.73 -1.09 18.60
C THR A 158 -10.17 -2.13 17.57
N THR A 159 -11.45 -2.15 17.19
CA THR A 159 -11.95 -3.06 16.14
C THR A 159 -11.28 -2.76 14.80
N LEU A 160 -11.25 -1.50 14.38
CA LEU A 160 -10.64 -1.11 13.10
C LEU A 160 -9.11 -1.35 13.12
N GLN A 161 -8.43 -1.06 14.23
CA GLN A 161 -7.00 -1.38 14.39
C GLN A 161 -6.76 -2.91 14.39
N THR A 162 -7.68 -3.71 14.93
CA THR A 162 -7.62 -5.19 14.85
C THR A 162 -7.80 -5.67 13.41
N VAL A 163 -8.74 -5.07 12.67
CA VAL A 163 -8.93 -5.35 11.23
C VAL A 163 -7.67 -4.99 10.44
N GLN A 164 -7.02 -3.85 10.75
CA GLN A 164 -5.74 -3.48 10.14
C GLN A 164 -4.64 -4.49 10.47
N ALA A 165 -4.50 -4.91 11.73
CA ALA A 165 -3.52 -5.93 12.13
C ALA A 165 -3.75 -7.26 11.40
N TYR A 166 -5.01 -7.68 11.28
CA TYR A 166 -5.39 -8.86 10.52
C TYR A 166 -5.03 -8.72 9.04
N ARG A 167 -5.39 -7.61 8.40
CA ARG A 167 -5.05 -7.32 7.01
C ARG A 167 -3.53 -7.34 6.78
N MET A 168 -2.76 -6.72 7.67
CA MET A 168 -1.30 -6.76 7.64
C MET A 168 -0.77 -8.21 7.75
N SER A 169 -1.39 -9.06 8.57
CA SER A 169 -1.02 -10.47 8.69
C SER A 169 -1.21 -11.28 7.40
N MET A 170 -2.17 -10.87 6.55
CA MET A 170 -2.44 -11.50 5.26
C MET A 170 -1.59 -10.94 4.11
N LEU A 171 -1.32 -9.63 4.12
CA LEU A 171 -0.74 -8.92 2.95
C LEU A 171 0.76 -8.62 3.10
N LEU A 172 1.26 -8.46 4.33
CA LEU A 172 2.65 -8.06 4.55
C LEU A 172 3.52 -9.28 4.90
N PRO A 173 4.51 -9.66 4.08
CA PRO A 173 5.51 -10.66 4.46
C PRO A 173 6.50 -10.13 5.53
N ARG A 174 6.44 -8.83 5.85
CA ARG A 174 7.32 -8.14 6.81
C ARG A 174 7.01 -8.53 8.25
N MET A 175 7.64 -9.61 8.72
CA MET A 175 7.44 -10.12 10.08
C MET A 175 7.67 -9.08 11.18
N LEU A 176 8.70 -8.24 11.07
CA LEU A 176 9.01 -7.26 12.11
C LEU A 176 7.91 -6.18 12.22
N LEU A 177 7.43 -5.68 11.08
CA LEU A 177 6.38 -4.66 11.05
C LEU A 177 5.06 -5.20 11.61
N ASN A 178 4.68 -6.43 11.21
CA ASN A 178 3.51 -7.12 11.74
C ASN A 178 3.59 -7.33 13.26
N ARG A 179 4.74 -7.78 13.77
CA ARG A 179 4.95 -8.00 15.20
C ARG A 179 4.90 -6.70 16.00
N LEU A 180 5.54 -5.64 15.51
CA LEU A 180 5.53 -4.33 16.17
C LEU A 180 4.11 -3.76 16.24
N TYR A 181 3.36 -3.81 15.13
CA TYR A 181 1.98 -3.31 15.12
C TYR A 181 1.06 -4.12 16.06
N ALA A 182 1.13 -5.45 16.01
CA ALA A 182 0.35 -6.31 16.90
C ALA A 182 0.71 -6.06 18.38
N LEU A 183 1.99 -5.86 18.70
CA LEU A 183 2.44 -5.52 20.05
C LEU A 183 1.88 -4.17 20.50
N LEU A 184 1.92 -3.13 19.65
CA LEU A 184 1.34 -1.83 19.97
C LEU A 184 -0.16 -1.95 20.27
N LEU A 185 -0.90 -2.72 19.47
CA LEU A 185 -2.32 -2.98 19.68
C LEU A 185 -2.61 -3.71 20.99
N VAL A 186 -1.85 -4.77 21.32
CA VAL A 186 -1.98 -5.50 22.58
C VAL A 186 -1.64 -4.60 23.78
N VAL A 187 -0.58 -3.80 23.67
CA VAL A 187 -0.20 -2.82 24.70
C VAL A 187 -1.28 -1.77 24.87
N ASN A 188 -1.92 -1.29 23.80
CA ASN A 188 -3.03 -0.33 23.91
C ASN A 188 -4.23 -0.95 24.64
N CYS A 189 -4.63 -2.17 24.25
CA CYS A 189 -5.71 -2.93 24.91
C CYS A 189 -5.46 -3.09 26.42
N TRP A 190 -4.22 -3.37 26.81
CA TRP A 190 -3.86 -3.57 28.21
C TRP A 190 -3.47 -2.29 28.95
N SER A 191 -3.34 -1.17 28.25
CA SER A 191 -2.85 0.09 28.82
C SER A 191 -3.72 0.52 30.00
N SER A 192 -5.05 0.49 29.83
CA SER A 192 -6.01 0.84 30.88
C SER A 192 -5.88 -0.09 32.09
N VAL A 193 -5.78 -1.41 31.89
CA VAL A 193 -5.71 -2.42 32.95
C VAL A 193 -4.39 -2.36 33.73
N VAL A 194 -3.26 -2.31 33.02
CA VAL A 194 -1.90 -2.33 33.60
C VAL A 194 -1.60 -1.03 34.34
N VAL A 195 -1.97 0.12 33.76
CA VAL A 195 -1.80 1.43 34.37
C VAL A 195 -2.73 1.58 35.60
N HIS A 196 -3.88 0.88 35.64
CA HIS A 196 -4.72 0.79 36.84
C HIS A 196 -4.11 -0.08 37.96
N ALA A 197 -3.27 -1.08 37.62
CA ALA A 197 -2.75 -2.05 38.58
C ALA A 197 -1.40 -1.66 39.20
N LEU A 198 -0.46 -1.11 38.43
CA LEU A 198 0.98 -1.15 38.77
C LEU A 198 1.65 0.21 39.09
N PHE A 199 1.47 1.26 38.27
CA PHE A 199 2.46 2.36 38.24
C PHE A 199 2.09 3.68 38.93
N PHE A 200 0.80 3.97 39.16
CA PHE A 200 0.38 5.31 39.64
C PHE A 200 -0.83 5.26 40.58
N ARG A 201 -0.75 4.57 41.72
CA ARG A 201 -1.88 4.54 42.67
C ARG A 201 -2.34 5.93 43.17
N THR A 202 -1.53 6.98 42.98
CA THR A 202 -1.73 8.31 43.59
C THR A 202 -1.89 9.48 42.61
N ASP A 203 -1.59 9.35 41.31
CA ASP A 203 -1.68 10.44 40.31
C ASP A 203 -2.53 10.02 39.11
N GLU A 204 -3.78 10.48 39.07
CA GLU A 204 -4.77 10.08 38.07
C GLU A 204 -4.52 10.74 36.70
N ALA A 205 -4.06 11.99 36.67
CA ALA A 205 -3.80 12.72 35.43
C ALA A 205 -2.64 12.10 34.63
N ARG A 206 -1.55 11.68 35.30
CA ARG A 206 -0.44 11.00 34.63
C ARG A 206 -0.83 9.67 34.01
N ARG A 207 -1.75 8.94 34.63
CA ARG A 207 -2.27 7.67 34.10
C ARG A 207 -3.03 7.87 32.80
N ARG A 208 -3.94 8.85 32.79
CA ARG A 208 -4.70 9.20 31.60
C ARG A 208 -3.78 9.67 30.48
N LEU A 209 -2.78 10.48 30.81
CA LEU A 209 -1.76 10.92 29.85
C LEU A 209 -1.03 9.73 29.20
N VAL A 210 -0.59 8.74 29.98
CA VAL A 210 0.09 7.56 29.42
C VAL A 210 -0.83 6.74 28.51
N CYS A 211 -2.06 6.45 28.93
CA CYS A 211 -3.02 5.71 28.10
C CYS A 211 -3.32 6.43 26.78
N ILE A 212 -3.65 7.73 26.83
CA ILE A 212 -3.95 8.51 25.62
C ILE A 212 -2.71 8.68 24.73
N THR A 213 -1.50 8.67 25.30
CA THR A 213 -0.28 8.72 24.49
C THR A 213 -0.05 7.41 23.74
N LEU A 214 -0.25 6.26 24.39
CA LEU A 214 -0.14 4.95 23.74
C LEU A 214 -1.17 4.79 22.62
N ASP A 215 -2.40 5.23 22.89
CA ASP A 215 -3.49 5.31 21.94
C ASP A 215 -3.12 6.17 20.72
N CYS A 216 -2.64 7.39 20.97
CA CYS A 216 -2.18 8.32 19.94
C CYS A 216 -1.03 7.74 19.08
N ILE A 217 -0.09 6.98 19.67
CA ILE A 217 0.98 6.31 18.93
C ILE A 217 0.40 5.23 18.00
N LEU A 218 -0.53 4.41 18.50
CA LEU A 218 -1.16 3.37 17.70
C LEU A 218 -2.02 3.96 16.58
N ASP A 219 -2.80 5.00 16.86
CA ASP A 219 -3.55 5.77 15.87
C ASP A 219 -2.64 6.34 14.79
N PHE A 220 -1.50 6.91 15.17
CA PHE A 220 -0.52 7.44 14.22
C PHE A 220 0.06 6.34 13.32
N MET A 221 0.43 5.20 13.92
CA MET A 221 0.93 4.05 13.18
C MET A 221 -0.11 3.47 12.24
N THR A 222 -1.38 3.44 12.66
CA THR A 222 -2.50 2.91 11.88
C THR A 222 -2.90 3.85 10.75
N CYS A 223 -2.92 5.16 11.01
CA CYS A 223 -3.33 6.18 10.06
C CYS A 223 -2.35 6.33 8.89
N MET A 224 -1.04 6.22 9.15
CA MET A 224 -0.03 6.41 8.09
C MET A 224 1.29 5.69 8.33
N GLY A 225 1.66 5.38 9.58
CA GLY A 225 2.99 4.85 9.88
C GLY A 225 3.31 3.57 9.12
N VAL A 226 2.37 2.61 9.08
CA VAL A 226 2.52 1.36 8.32
C VAL A 226 2.66 1.64 6.82
N GLU A 227 1.75 2.45 6.26
CA GLU A 227 1.70 2.78 4.84
C GLU A 227 2.96 3.50 4.36
N LEU A 228 3.44 4.45 5.16
CA LEU A 228 4.66 5.21 4.87
C LEU A 228 5.91 4.32 4.91
N ILE A 229 6.01 3.40 5.88
CA ILE A 229 7.13 2.45 5.94
C ILE A 229 7.16 1.56 4.69
N VAL A 230 5.99 1.11 4.22
CA VAL A 230 5.86 0.33 3.00
C VAL A 230 6.26 1.19 1.78
N LEU A 231 5.65 2.36 1.61
CA LEU A 231 5.90 3.25 0.47
C LEU A 231 7.38 3.65 0.35
N LEU A 232 8.02 4.01 1.46
CA LEU A 232 9.45 4.39 1.48
C LEU A 232 10.38 3.26 1.03
N SER A 233 9.95 2.00 1.13
CA SER A 233 10.74 0.87 0.67
C SER A 233 10.78 0.73 -0.86
N TYR A 234 9.83 1.33 -1.58
CA TYR A 234 9.78 1.37 -3.05
C TYR A 234 10.32 2.68 -3.64
N ALA A 235 10.67 3.66 -2.80
CA ALA A 235 11.06 4.99 -3.26
C ALA A 235 12.31 5.01 -4.16
N LYS A 236 13.20 4.02 -4.03
CA LYS A 236 14.40 3.88 -4.87
C LYS A 236 14.13 3.28 -6.25
N ASP A 237 13.07 2.49 -6.35
CA ASP A 237 12.71 1.77 -7.58
C ASP A 237 11.77 2.61 -8.45
N TYR A 238 11.20 3.69 -7.91
CA TYR A 238 10.27 4.57 -8.60
C TYR A 238 10.97 5.43 -9.65
N ASN A 239 10.54 5.30 -10.91
CA ASN A 239 11.05 6.08 -12.03
C ASN A 239 10.21 7.34 -12.23
N GLN A 240 10.84 8.50 -12.03
CA GLN A 240 10.20 9.82 -12.15
C GLN A 240 9.83 10.20 -13.59
N GLN A 241 10.52 9.66 -14.60
CA GLN A 241 10.23 9.95 -16.01
C GLN A 241 9.02 9.15 -16.50
N LEU A 242 8.90 7.91 -16.06
CA LEU A 242 7.76 7.03 -16.37
C LEU A 242 6.53 7.35 -15.52
N PHE A 243 6.69 8.04 -14.38
CA PHE A 243 5.63 8.16 -13.35
C PHE A 243 5.13 6.78 -12.88
N GLY A 244 6.06 5.85 -12.63
CA GLY A 244 5.75 4.48 -12.24
C GLY A 244 7.01 3.64 -12.01
N PHE A 245 6.87 2.32 -12.14
CA PHE A 245 7.97 1.37 -12.06
C PHE A 245 8.27 0.82 -13.45
N ASP A 246 9.55 0.53 -13.70
CA ASP A 246 10.01 -0.05 -14.96
C ASP A 246 9.37 -1.42 -15.23
N ASP A 247 9.10 -1.76 -16.49
CA ASP A 247 8.52 -3.06 -16.88
C ASP A 247 9.39 -4.23 -16.40
N SER A 248 10.71 -4.08 -16.37
CA SER A 248 11.63 -5.11 -15.87
C SER A 248 11.40 -5.49 -14.41
N LEU A 249 10.92 -4.54 -13.59
CA LEU A 249 10.55 -4.80 -12.19
C LEU A 249 9.24 -5.59 -12.10
N TRP A 250 8.25 -5.25 -12.92
CA TRP A 250 6.99 -6.01 -13.00
C TRP A 250 7.20 -7.43 -13.52
N ARG A 251 8.22 -7.66 -14.36
CA ARG A 251 8.63 -9.00 -14.80
C ARG A 251 9.42 -9.78 -13.73
N ASN A 252 10.02 -9.12 -12.74
CA ASN A 252 10.71 -9.78 -11.64
C ASN A 252 9.71 -10.40 -10.65
N ASP A 253 9.72 -11.72 -10.53
CA ASP A 253 8.72 -12.46 -9.76
C ASP A 253 8.66 -12.05 -8.28
N GLU A 254 9.81 -11.91 -7.64
CA GLU A 254 9.87 -11.55 -6.23
C GLU A 254 9.48 -10.10 -5.97
N TRP A 255 9.89 -9.19 -6.86
CA TRP A 255 9.53 -7.79 -6.72
C TRP A 255 8.04 -7.59 -6.98
N ALA A 256 7.53 -8.13 -8.09
CA ALA A 256 6.14 -8.00 -8.50
C ALA A 256 5.21 -8.62 -7.45
N ALA A 257 5.42 -9.89 -7.06
CA ALA A 257 4.55 -10.51 -6.07
C ALA A 257 4.60 -9.80 -4.71
N ARG A 258 5.71 -9.15 -4.33
CA ARG A 258 5.77 -8.31 -3.12
C ARG A 258 4.98 -7.02 -3.31
N ALA A 259 5.22 -6.31 -4.40
CA ALA A 259 4.57 -5.04 -4.73
C ALA A 259 3.05 -5.21 -4.82
N LEU A 260 2.58 -6.25 -5.53
CA LEU A 260 1.15 -6.51 -5.70
C LEU A 260 0.41 -6.68 -4.36
N ASN A 261 1.07 -7.28 -3.38
CA ASN A 261 0.52 -7.47 -2.04
C ASN A 261 0.64 -6.22 -1.17
N GLU A 262 1.83 -5.62 -1.12
CA GLU A 262 2.10 -4.48 -0.26
C GLU A 262 1.38 -3.21 -0.76
N PHE A 263 1.17 -3.05 -2.06
CA PHE A 263 0.41 -1.93 -2.62
C PHE A 263 -1.05 -1.97 -2.19
N ARG A 264 -1.63 -3.16 -1.99
CA ARG A 264 -2.97 -3.28 -1.38
C ARG A 264 -3.03 -2.74 0.04
N MET A 265 -1.91 -2.52 0.74
CA MET A 265 -1.89 -1.79 2.01
C MET A 265 -1.79 -0.28 1.80
N VAL A 266 -1.09 0.16 0.75
CA VAL A 266 -0.87 1.58 0.47
C VAL A 266 -2.12 2.20 -0.15
N VAL A 267 -2.63 1.64 -1.25
CA VAL A 267 -3.80 2.18 -1.97
C VAL A 267 -5.11 1.83 -1.25
N VAL A 268 -6.13 2.66 -1.48
CA VAL A 268 -7.48 2.42 -0.99
C VAL A 268 -8.12 1.31 -1.80
N VAL A 269 -8.46 0.21 -1.13
CA VAL A 269 -9.06 -0.99 -1.77
C VAL A 269 -10.57 -1.08 -1.61
N SER A 270 -11.18 -0.28 -0.73
CA SER A 270 -12.63 -0.29 -0.50
C SER A 270 -13.12 0.98 0.20
N TRP A 271 -14.44 1.20 0.19
CA TRP A 271 -15.07 2.27 0.96
C TRP A 271 -14.88 2.11 2.47
N SER A 272 -14.86 0.88 2.99
CA SER A 272 -14.54 0.62 4.40
C SER A 272 -13.09 0.94 4.73
N ASP A 273 -12.15 0.67 3.83
CA ASP A 273 -10.74 1.06 3.98
C ASP A 273 -10.63 2.59 4.04
N LEU A 274 -11.24 3.30 3.09
CA LEU A 274 -11.27 4.77 3.08
C LEU A 274 -11.87 5.35 4.36
N ALA A 275 -13.01 4.81 4.81
CA ALA A 275 -13.66 5.24 6.04
C ALA A 275 -12.78 5.00 7.27
N SER A 276 -12.10 3.85 7.36
CA SER A 276 -11.18 3.56 8.47
C SER A 276 -10.03 4.55 8.54
N ARG A 277 -9.40 4.88 7.40
CA ARG A 277 -8.32 5.87 7.31
C ARG A 277 -8.76 7.27 7.74
N ALA A 278 -9.95 7.69 7.31
CA ALA A 278 -10.53 8.95 7.76
C ALA A 278 -10.81 8.96 9.28
N LEU A 279 -11.32 7.84 9.83
CA LEU A 279 -11.56 7.71 11.27
C LEU A 279 -10.27 7.77 12.08
N PHE A 280 -9.18 7.15 11.64
CA PHE A 280 -7.88 7.24 12.33
C PHE A 280 -7.30 8.67 12.29
N ALA A 281 -7.42 9.36 11.15
CA ALA A 281 -7.01 10.77 11.06
C ALA A 281 -7.82 11.66 12.02
N LEU A 282 -9.13 11.46 12.11
CA LEU A 282 -9.98 12.14 13.09
C LEU A 282 -9.64 11.75 14.54
N GLY A 283 -9.33 10.47 14.77
CA GLY A 283 -8.85 9.93 16.04
C GLY A 283 -7.63 10.70 16.56
N LEU A 284 -6.63 10.95 15.69
CA LEU A 284 -5.46 11.77 16.01
C LEU A 284 -5.82 13.20 16.45
N VAL A 285 -6.80 13.85 15.81
CA VAL A 285 -7.27 15.18 16.23
C VAL A 285 -7.89 15.12 17.63
N MET A 286 -8.68 14.09 17.91
CA MET A 286 -9.34 13.91 19.21
C MET A 286 -8.34 13.57 20.32
N THR A 287 -7.44 12.60 20.10
CA THR A 287 -6.44 12.17 21.09
C THR A 287 -5.49 13.30 21.44
N THR A 288 -4.97 14.01 20.43
CA THR A 288 -4.11 15.18 20.68
C THR A 288 -4.83 16.30 21.41
N THR A 289 -6.13 16.51 21.17
CA THR A 289 -6.93 17.48 21.93
C THR A 289 -7.07 17.07 23.40
N ASN A 290 -7.33 15.79 23.68
CA ASN A 290 -7.36 15.27 25.05
C ASN A 290 -6.01 15.43 25.77
N VAL A 291 -4.88 15.22 25.05
CA VAL A 291 -3.54 15.48 25.60
C VAL A 291 -3.36 16.97 25.91
N LYS A 292 -3.75 17.88 25.00
CA LYS A 292 -3.65 19.34 25.21
C LYS A 292 -4.42 19.77 26.46
N GLU A 293 -5.60 19.20 26.73
CA GLU A 293 -6.39 19.50 27.92
C GLU A 293 -5.76 18.99 29.22
N LEU A 294 -5.06 17.85 29.18
CA LEU A 294 -4.38 17.25 30.34
C LEU A 294 -3.05 17.93 30.69
N LEU A 295 -2.48 18.75 29.81
CA LEU A 295 -1.18 19.39 30.01
C LEU A 295 -1.33 20.86 30.41
N GLN A 296 -0.84 21.21 31.60
CA GLN A 296 -0.78 22.61 32.07
C GLN A 296 0.66 23.03 32.37
N ARG A 297 0.99 24.26 31.99
CA ARG A 297 2.28 24.87 32.30
C ARG A 297 2.29 25.39 33.76
N LEU A 298 3.35 25.07 34.50
CA LEU A 298 3.58 25.68 35.82
C LEU A 298 3.79 27.21 35.69
N PRO A 299 3.13 28.04 36.51
CA PRO A 299 3.40 29.46 36.53
C PRO A 299 4.86 29.71 36.95
N PRO A 300 5.55 30.71 36.37
CA PRO A 300 6.92 31.01 36.73
C PRO A 300 7.02 31.33 38.24
N ARG A 301 7.97 30.70 38.94
CA ARG A 301 8.29 31.04 40.34
C ARG A 301 8.67 32.53 40.38
N ARG A 302 7.74 33.38 40.79
CA ARG A 302 8.04 34.76 41.15
C ARG A 302 8.86 34.68 42.43
N ASN A 303 10.17 34.93 42.34
CA ASN A 303 11.00 35.15 43.51
C ASN A 303 10.32 36.24 44.35
N ARG A 304 9.78 35.89 45.52
CA ARG A 304 9.49 36.88 46.55
C ARG A 304 10.83 37.46 46.96
N ILE A 305 11.18 38.59 46.34
CA ILE A 305 12.26 39.44 46.81
C ILE A 305 11.86 39.90 48.21
N ASN A 306 12.74 39.62 49.17
CA ASN A 306 12.65 40.13 50.53
C ASN A 306 12.50 41.64 50.49
N ALA A 307 11.34 42.17 50.87
CA ALA A 307 11.23 43.57 51.26
C ALA A 307 11.80 43.66 52.68
N SER A 308 13.05 44.10 52.72
CA SER A 308 13.83 44.43 53.91
C SER A 308 13.13 45.44 54.82
N HIS A 309 13.28 45.23 56.12
CA HIS A 309 13.13 46.21 57.18
C HIS A 309 13.87 47.54 56.90
N ALA A 310 13.21 48.67 57.17
CA ALA A 310 13.68 50.02 57.59
C ALA A 310 12.62 51.05 57.12
N ASN A 311 12.06 52.03 57.86
CA ASN A 311 12.21 52.64 59.19
C ASN A 311 10.81 53.26 59.52
N ALA A 312 10.23 53.04 60.71
CA ALA A 312 10.25 53.90 61.91
C ALA A 312 9.43 55.22 61.86
N ILE A 313 8.57 55.37 62.89
CA ILE A 313 8.17 56.59 63.64
C ILE A 313 6.64 56.88 63.71
N LEU A 314 6.14 56.86 64.97
CA LEU A 314 4.98 57.51 65.64
C LEU A 314 3.66 57.71 64.84
N VAL A 315 2.49 57.42 65.39
CA VAL A 315 1.87 58.20 66.49
C VAL A 315 0.99 57.32 67.38
N GLN A 316 1.13 57.59 68.68
CA GLN A 316 0.38 57.07 69.80
C GLN A 316 -1.00 57.74 69.90
N GLN A 317 -2.06 56.95 70.12
CA GLN A 317 -3.20 57.42 70.92
C GLN A 317 -3.78 56.27 71.74
N ASN A 318 -3.89 56.58 73.02
CA ASN A 318 -4.31 55.73 74.13
C ASN A 318 -5.76 55.26 73.98
N LEU A 319 -6.10 54.12 74.57
CA LEU A 319 -7.09 54.06 75.65
C LEU A 319 -6.93 52.76 76.43
N VAL A 320 -6.72 52.96 77.72
CA VAL A 320 -6.61 51.98 78.81
C VAL A 320 -8.02 51.64 79.27
N ASP A 321 -8.32 50.36 79.53
CA ASP A 321 -8.94 49.97 80.79
C ASP A 321 -8.79 48.46 81.14
N LYS A 322 -7.82 48.25 82.04
CA LYS A 322 -7.82 47.44 83.26
C LYS A 322 -8.78 46.23 83.44
N SER A 323 -8.12 45.05 83.46
CA SER A 323 -7.99 44.14 84.63
C SER A 323 -9.17 43.21 85.04
N PRO A 324 -8.96 42.19 85.90
CA PRO A 324 -7.93 41.14 85.82
C PRO A 324 -8.43 39.74 86.28
N LEU A 325 -7.53 38.74 86.18
CA LEU A 325 -7.32 37.60 87.10
C LEU A 325 -8.48 36.64 87.43
N ALA A 326 -8.29 35.34 87.17
CA ALA A 326 -8.01 34.38 88.25
C ALA A 326 -7.61 33.00 87.72
N SER A 327 -6.60 32.48 88.40
CA SER A 327 -6.00 31.16 88.42
C SER A 327 -6.96 29.99 88.68
N ALA A 328 -6.68 28.81 88.09
CA ALA A 328 -6.62 27.55 88.84
C ALA A 328 -5.87 26.46 88.06
N VAL A 329 -4.98 25.78 88.78
CA VAL A 329 -4.01 24.74 88.39
C VAL A 329 -4.61 23.36 88.80
N PRO A 330 -4.03 22.21 88.39
CA PRO A 330 -4.64 21.22 87.50
C PRO A 330 -5.32 20.06 88.27
N THR A 331 -5.97 19.13 87.57
CA THR A 331 -6.29 17.83 88.18
C THR A 331 -6.20 16.74 87.12
N PHE A 332 -5.18 15.90 87.23
CA PHE A 332 -5.08 14.61 86.58
C PHE A 332 -5.56 13.53 87.56
N PRO A 333 -6.40 12.59 87.10
CA PRO A 333 -6.36 11.23 87.59
C PRO A 333 -5.86 10.27 86.49
N GLU A 334 -5.06 9.31 86.94
CA GLU A 334 -4.40 8.27 86.16
C GLU A 334 -5.35 7.23 85.53
N MET A 335 -4.95 6.85 84.31
CA MET A 335 -4.83 5.48 83.79
C MET A 335 -6.10 4.64 83.53
N SER A 336 -6.49 4.56 82.25
CA SER A 336 -6.91 3.28 81.67
C SER A 336 -6.39 3.12 80.24
N THR A 337 -5.69 2.02 80.02
CA THR A 337 -5.18 1.53 78.74
C THR A 337 -6.34 1.15 77.81
N ARG A 338 -6.50 1.83 76.68
CA ARG A 338 -7.07 1.20 75.48
C ARG A 338 -6.55 1.88 74.22
N ALA A 339 -5.59 1.21 73.58
CA ALA A 339 -5.16 1.49 72.23
C ALA A 339 -6.37 1.36 71.28
N SER A 340 -6.97 2.50 70.94
CA SER A 340 -7.97 2.60 69.88
C SER A 340 -7.27 2.41 68.54
N ARG A 341 -7.22 1.15 68.07
CA ARG A 341 -7.02 0.82 66.66
C ARG A 341 -8.10 1.56 65.87
N LYS A 342 -7.80 2.76 65.38
CA LYS A 342 -8.54 3.35 64.25
C LYS A 342 -8.20 2.49 63.04
N ILE A 343 -9.08 1.52 62.79
CA ILE A 343 -9.17 0.78 61.54
C ILE A 343 -9.06 1.81 60.42
N LEU A 344 -7.95 1.73 59.68
CA LEU A 344 -7.72 2.47 58.45
C LEU A 344 -8.83 2.07 57.48
N ALA A 345 -9.93 2.82 57.48
CA ALA A 345 -10.99 2.66 56.51
C ALA A 345 -10.36 2.86 55.14
N LYS A 346 -10.25 1.75 54.39
CA LYS A 346 -9.75 1.66 53.03
C LYS A 346 -10.49 2.69 52.18
N THR A 347 -9.91 3.87 52.01
CA THR A 347 -10.50 4.96 51.24
C THR A 347 -10.55 4.51 49.79
N ASN A 348 -11.75 4.14 49.36
CA ASN A 348 -12.02 3.68 48.02
C ASN A 348 -11.58 4.75 47.01
N SER A 349 -10.66 4.36 46.12
CA SER A 349 -10.10 5.09 44.97
C SER A 349 -11.14 5.62 43.96
N TYR A 350 -12.44 5.50 44.25
CA TYR A 350 -13.54 5.70 43.31
C TYR A 350 -14.37 6.96 43.58
N ARG A 351 -13.96 7.83 44.53
CA ARG A 351 -14.62 9.12 44.79
C ARG A 351 -14.07 10.26 43.91
N ALA A 352 -13.01 10.01 43.14
CA ALA A 352 -12.34 10.99 42.28
C ALA A 352 -12.85 11.02 40.82
N ILE A 353 -13.64 10.01 40.44
CA ILE A 353 -14.37 9.98 39.17
C ILE A 353 -15.82 10.26 39.56
N ASN A 354 -16.48 11.26 38.97
CA ASN A 354 -17.90 11.62 39.20
C ASN A 354 -18.89 10.51 38.75
N LEU A 355 -18.64 9.26 39.11
CA LEU A 355 -19.48 8.09 38.88
C LEU A 355 -20.30 7.81 40.15
N CYS A 356 -21.33 8.64 40.37
CA CYS A 356 -22.26 8.45 41.49
C CYS A 356 -23.14 7.18 41.34
N THR A 357 -23.21 6.55 40.16
CA THR A 357 -24.10 5.42 39.90
C THR A 357 -23.38 4.06 39.97
N ARG A 358 -24.04 3.05 40.56
CA ARG A 358 -23.55 1.66 40.62
C ARG A 358 -23.34 1.07 39.22
N THR A 359 -24.16 1.49 38.26
CA THR A 359 -24.15 1.05 36.86
C THR A 359 -22.89 1.46 36.11
N GLY A 360 -22.44 2.71 36.23
CA GLY A 360 -21.23 3.18 35.52
C GLY A 360 -19.93 2.52 36.04
N ARG A 361 -19.88 2.17 37.32
CA ARG A 361 -18.75 1.40 37.88
C ARG A 361 -18.70 -0.05 37.40
N ILE A 362 -19.86 -0.65 37.14
CA ILE A 362 -19.96 -1.99 36.54
C ILE A 362 -19.53 -1.93 35.07
N LEU A 363 -20.05 -0.96 34.32
CA LEU A 363 -19.72 -0.76 32.90
C LEU A 363 -18.21 -0.59 32.67
N LEU A 364 -17.54 0.25 33.46
CA LEU A 364 -16.09 0.46 33.34
C LEU A 364 -15.29 -0.82 33.67
N ARG A 365 -15.72 -1.61 34.66
CA ARG A 365 -15.08 -2.90 34.96
C ARG A 365 -15.28 -3.91 33.84
N LEU A 366 -16.48 -3.97 33.27
CA LEU A 366 -16.77 -4.82 32.11
C LEU A 366 -15.92 -4.40 30.91
N ALA A 367 -15.76 -3.11 30.65
CA ALA A 367 -14.90 -2.59 29.59
C ALA A 367 -13.42 -3.00 29.80
N HIS A 368 -12.87 -2.84 31.01
CA HIS A 368 -11.50 -3.29 31.29
C HIS A 368 -11.30 -4.80 31.10
N ILE A 369 -12.28 -5.61 31.51
CA ILE A 369 -12.24 -7.07 31.28
C ILE A 369 -12.30 -7.35 29.77
N LEU A 370 -13.19 -6.67 29.05
CA LEU A 370 -13.33 -6.79 27.61
C LEU A 370 -12.00 -6.52 26.89
N PHE A 371 -11.37 -5.36 27.13
CA PHE A 371 -10.08 -5.02 26.50
C PHE A 371 -8.94 -5.94 26.94
N GLY A 372 -8.93 -6.38 28.20
CA GLY A 372 -7.99 -7.38 28.69
C GLY A 372 -8.07 -8.70 27.91
N VAL A 373 -9.30 -9.22 27.75
CA VAL A 373 -9.58 -10.43 26.96
C VAL A 373 -9.29 -10.21 25.48
N TRP A 374 -9.63 -9.04 24.94
CA TRP A 374 -9.37 -8.67 23.54
C TRP A 374 -7.87 -8.71 23.23
N GLY A 375 -7.03 -8.09 24.06
CA GLY A 375 -5.57 -8.14 23.90
C GLY A 375 -5.00 -9.56 24.03
N LEU A 376 -5.57 -10.40 24.91
CA LEU A 376 -5.19 -11.81 25.02
C LEU A 376 -5.53 -12.60 23.75
N LEU A 377 -6.72 -12.37 23.19
CA LEU A 377 -7.17 -13.00 21.94
C LEU A 377 -6.24 -12.63 20.78
N ILE A 378 -5.97 -11.32 20.60
CA ILE A 378 -5.06 -10.83 19.55
C ILE A 378 -3.67 -11.44 19.71
N LEU A 379 -3.12 -11.43 20.92
CA LEU A 379 -1.81 -12.00 21.17
C LEU A 379 -1.79 -13.51 20.88
N GLY A 380 -2.82 -14.24 21.29
CA GLY A 380 -2.96 -15.67 21.01
C GLY A 380 -3.03 -15.97 19.52
N LEU A 381 -3.84 -15.21 18.76
CA LEU A 381 -3.94 -15.32 17.31
C LEU A 381 -2.62 -15.00 16.61
N HIS A 382 -1.93 -13.95 17.06
CA HIS A 382 -0.65 -13.54 16.49
C HIS A 382 0.47 -14.54 16.79
N ILE A 383 0.50 -15.12 18.00
CA ILE A 383 1.42 -16.21 18.36
C ILE A 383 1.10 -17.44 17.50
N HIS A 384 -0.16 -17.85 17.40
CA HIS A 384 -0.57 -18.98 16.57
C HIS A 384 -0.09 -18.84 15.12
N ALA A 385 -0.32 -17.68 14.51
CA ALA A 385 0.17 -17.39 13.16
C ALA A 385 1.72 -17.35 13.08
N SER A 386 2.38 -16.90 14.13
CA SER A 386 3.85 -16.88 14.24
C SER A 386 4.48 -18.26 14.45
N MET A 387 3.70 -19.27 14.85
CA MET A 387 4.18 -20.66 14.99
C MET A 387 4.18 -21.45 13.69
N GLN A 388 3.51 -20.96 12.63
CA GLN A 388 3.50 -21.63 11.33
C GLN A 388 4.95 -21.81 10.81
N PRO A 389 5.30 -23.01 10.29
CA PRO A 389 6.65 -23.30 9.82
C PRO A 389 6.99 -22.50 8.57
N THR A 390 8.27 -22.19 8.39
CA THR A 390 8.76 -21.58 7.14
C THR A 390 9.06 -22.67 6.12
N LEU A 391 8.43 -22.57 4.94
CA LEU A 391 8.58 -23.53 3.86
C LEU A 391 9.58 -23.03 2.82
N PRO A 392 10.52 -23.87 2.32
CA PRO A 392 11.50 -23.45 1.32
C PRO A 392 10.86 -23.09 -0.04
N GLN A 393 9.76 -23.73 -0.40
CA GLN A 393 8.99 -23.45 -1.62
C GLN A 393 8.16 -22.15 -1.52
N CYS A 394 8.16 -21.48 -0.36
CA CYS A 394 7.34 -20.30 -0.11
C CYS A 394 8.22 -19.04 -0.12
N PHE A 395 8.50 -18.52 -1.32
CA PHE A 395 9.38 -17.36 -1.49
C PHE A 395 8.81 -16.10 -0.84
N MET A 396 7.47 -15.99 -0.77
CA MET A 396 6.80 -14.98 0.04
C MET A 396 5.72 -15.60 0.92
N GLN A 397 6.10 -15.86 2.17
CA GLN A 397 5.20 -16.35 3.19
C GLN A 397 4.51 -15.22 3.94
N VAL A 398 3.20 -15.35 4.10
CA VAL A 398 2.37 -14.51 4.96
C VAL A 398 1.82 -15.35 6.12
N ARG A 399 1.34 -14.69 7.18
CA ARG A 399 0.95 -15.36 8.42
C ARG A 399 -0.43 -14.88 8.88
N PRO A 400 -1.50 -15.20 8.11
CA PRO A 400 -2.85 -14.84 8.46
C PRO A 400 -3.26 -15.44 9.81
N TRP A 401 -4.00 -14.66 10.61
CA TRP A 401 -4.51 -15.16 11.89
C TRP A 401 -5.58 -16.22 11.67
N GLY A 402 -5.49 -17.32 12.43
CA GLY A 402 -6.43 -18.44 12.34
C GLY A 402 -6.18 -19.42 11.19
N ALA A 403 -5.16 -19.19 10.35
CA ALA A 403 -4.81 -20.14 9.28
C ALA A 403 -4.24 -21.44 9.84
N SER A 404 -4.78 -22.57 9.37
CA SER A 404 -4.38 -23.91 9.79
C SER A 404 -3.11 -24.38 9.06
N ARG A 405 -2.90 -23.93 7.82
CA ARG A 405 -1.74 -24.24 7.00
C ARG A 405 -0.91 -22.99 6.71
N PRO A 406 0.37 -23.14 6.34
CA PRO A 406 1.19 -22.05 5.81
C PRO A 406 0.51 -21.38 4.60
N ALA A 407 0.46 -20.05 4.61
CA ALA A 407 -0.06 -19.25 3.50
C ALA A 407 1.10 -18.63 2.71
N CYS A 408 1.06 -18.80 1.40
CA CYS A 408 2.16 -18.46 0.50
C CYS A 408 1.65 -17.69 -0.69
N TYR A 409 2.09 -16.45 -0.83
CA TYR A 409 1.65 -15.62 -1.93
C TYR A 409 2.41 -15.92 -3.24
N LEU A 410 3.73 -16.10 -3.11
CA LEU A 410 4.62 -16.56 -4.17
C LEU A 410 5.14 -17.95 -3.81
N VAL A 411 4.81 -18.94 -4.63
CA VAL A 411 5.24 -20.33 -4.47
C VAL A 411 6.20 -20.71 -5.59
N GLY A 412 7.31 -21.34 -5.21
CA GLY A 412 8.30 -21.93 -6.11
C GLY A 412 8.39 -23.44 -5.99
N LEU A 413 7.89 -24.14 -7.00
CA LEU A 413 8.18 -25.55 -7.23
C LEU A 413 9.49 -25.68 -8.02
N ASP A 414 10.62 -25.54 -7.34
CA ASP A 414 11.94 -25.79 -7.93
C ASP A 414 12.35 -27.25 -7.66
N CYS A 415 12.20 -28.10 -8.67
CA CYS A 415 12.46 -29.53 -8.55
C CYS A 415 13.92 -29.85 -8.18
N TYR A 416 14.87 -29.02 -8.61
CA TYR A 416 16.28 -29.18 -8.25
C TYR A 416 16.50 -28.90 -6.76
N THR A 417 16.00 -27.77 -6.26
CA THR A 417 16.13 -27.37 -4.86
C THR A 417 15.35 -28.29 -3.90
N LEU A 418 14.19 -28.79 -4.34
CA LEU A 418 13.35 -29.70 -3.57
C LEU A 418 13.77 -31.17 -3.69
N ALA A 419 14.78 -31.47 -4.50
CA ALA A 419 15.27 -32.83 -4.78
C ALA A 419 14.17 -33.81 -5.26
N ILE A 420 13.30 -33.33 -6.14
CA ILE A 420 12.23 -34.13 -6.80
C ILE A 420 12.41 -34.08 -8.31
N SER A 421 11.73 -34.96 -9.05
CA SER A 421 11.76 -34.97 -10.52
C SER A 421 10.60 -34.22 -11.16
N GLY A 422 9.54 -33.94 -10.39
CA GLY A 422 8.32 -33.28 -10.86
C GLY A 422 7.19 -34.27 -11.20
N LYS A 423 7.26 -35.51 -10.72
CA LYS A 423 6.19 -36.50 -10.93
C LYS A 423 4.92 -36.11 -10.17
N LYS A 424 3.76 -36.56 -10.65
CA LYS A 424 2.44 -36.16 -10.12
C LYS A 424 2.36 -36.32 -8.59
N ASP A 425 2.74 -37.49 -8.06
CA ASP A 425 2.71 -37.77 -6.61
C ASP A 425 3.68 -36.89 -5.80
N GLU A 426 4.84 -36.56 -6.36
CA GLU A 426 5.83 -35.69 -5.69
C GLU A 426 5.33 -34.25 -5.60
N VAL A 427 4.74 -33.76 -6.70
CA VAL A 427 4.16 -32.42 -6.79
C VAL A 427 2.96 -32.29 -5.85
N GLU A 428 2.07 -33.29 -5.83
CA GLU A 428 0.90 -33.34 -4.96
C GLU A 428 1.30 -33.22 -3.47
N VAL A 429 2.33 -33.98 -3.05
CA VAL A 429 2.85 -33.88 -1.68
C VAL A 429 3.33 -32.47 -1.38
N LYS A 430 4.04 -31.82 -2.31
CA LYS A 430 4.60 -30.48 -2.09
C LYS A 430 3.55 -29.38 -2.10
N TRP A 431 2.54 -29.48 -2.94
CA TRP A 431 1.42 -28.53 -2.95
C TRP A 431 0.48 -28.72 -1.76
N GLY A 432 0.39 -29.93 -1.20
CA GLY A 432 -0.35 -30.20 0.04
C GLY A 432 0.25 -29.59 1.32
N GLU A 433 1.50 -29.10 1.29
CA GLU A 433 2.19 -28.52 2.47
C GLU A 433 1.73 -27.09 2.82
N PHE A 434 1.02 -26.40 1.92
CA PHE A 434 0.53 -25.04 2.11
C PHE A 434 -0.95 -24.89 1.71
N ASP A 435 -1.50 -23.70 1.92
CA ASP A 435 -2.85 -23.33 1.47
C ASP A 435 -2.80 -22.77 0.04
N SER A 436 -3.22 -23.59 -0.92
CA SER A 436 -3.27 -23.30 -2.36
C SER A 436 -4.13 -22.07 -2.69
N SER A 437 -5.18 -21.79 -1.90
CA SER A 437 -6.07 -20.64 -2.12
C SER A 437 -5.38 -19.28 -1.90
N THR A 438 -4.24 -19.27 -1.20
CA THR A 438 -3.48 -18.05 -0.89
C THR A 438 -2.42 -17.70 -1.95
N VAL A 439 -2.20 -18.59 -2.91
CA VAL A 439 -1.16 -18.45 -3.94
C VAL A 439 -1.66 -17.57 -5.07
N VAL A 440 -0.89 -16.52 -5.34
CA VAL A 440 -1.16 -15.57 -6.43
C VAL A 440 -0.19 -15.75 -7.59
N GLN A 441 1.05 -16.17 -7.31
CA GLN A 441 2.02 -16.46 -8.36
C GLN A 441 2.65 -17.83 -8.13
N LEU A 442 2.65 -18.66 -9.17
CA LEU A 442 3.25 -20.00 -9.16
C LEU A 442 4.45 -20.05 -10.11
N LEU A 443 5.62 -20.39 -9.57
CA LEU A 443 6.84 -20.59 -10.32
C LEU A 443 7.21 -22.08 -10.31
N ILE A 444 7.33 -22.69 -11.49
CA ILE A 444 7.76 -24.08 -11.65
C ILE A 444 9.12 -24.05 -12.36
N ARG A 445 10.15 -24.63 -11.75
CA ARG A 445 11.53 -24.53 -12.24
C ARG A 445 12.25 -25.85 -12.18
N HIS A 446 13.10 -26.09 -13.19
CA HIS A 446 14.07 -27.19 -13.19
C HIS A 446 13.45 -28.58 -13.01
N CYS A 447 12.21 -28.78 -13.48
CA CYS A 447 11.50 -30.05 -13.37
C CYS A 447 11.73 -30.90 -14.63
N PRO A 448 12.57 -31.96 -14.58
CA PRO A 448 12.91 -32.76 -15.76
C PRO A 448 11.77 -33.66 -16.25
N SER A 449 10.75 -33.91 -15.42
CA SER A 449 9.60 -34.76 -15.76
C SER A 449 8.32 -34.23 -15.10
N LEU A 450 7.98 -32.97 -15.38
CA LEU A 450 6.83 -32.29 -14.80
C LEU A 450 5.51 -32.95 -15.22
N GLN A 451 4.76 -33.42 -14.24
CA GLN A 451 3.41 -33.92 -14.36
C GLN A 451 2.51 -33.11 -13.43
N VAL A 452 1.64 -32.27 -13.99
CA VAL A 452 0.82 -31.35 -13.21
C VAL A 452 -0.39 -32.10 -12.64
N PRO A 453 -0.56 -32.14 -11.30
CA PRO A 453 -1.70 -32.80 -10.68
C PRO A 453 -2.98 -31.96 -10.75
N ASP A 454 -4.11 -32.62 -10.48
CA ASP A 454 -5.45 -32.01 -10.53
C ASP A 454 -5.66 -30.98 -9.41
N SER A 455 -4.84 -31.04 -8.34
CA SER A 455 -4.83 -30.07 -7.23
C SER A 455 -4.45 -28.66 -7.68
N ILE A 456 -3.93 -28.45 -8.89
CA ILE A 456 -3.78 -27.10 -9.47
C ILE A 456 -5.12 -26.35 -9.50
N SER A 457 -6.24 -27.07 -9.62
CA SER A 457 -7.59 -26.48 -9.59
C SER A 457 -7.95 -25.78 -8.29
N GLU A 458 -7.25 -26.05 -7.19
CA GLU A 458 -7.47 -25.39 -5.89
C GLU A 458 -6.81 -24.00 -5.80
N PHE A 459 -5.99 -23.62 -6.78
CA PHE A 459 -5.26 -22.35 -6.81
C PHE A 459 -6.16 -21.22 -7.35
N HIS A 460 -7.25 -20.94 -6.63
CA HIS A 460 -8.29 -19.99 -7.08
C HIS A 460 -7.82 -18.54 -7.19
N GLY A 461 -6.87 -18.13 -6.35
CA GLY A 461 -6.34 -16.76 -6.34
C GLY A 461 -5.18 -16.52 -7.31
N LEU A 462 -4.90 -17.46 -8.21
CA LEU A 462 -3.72 -17.43 -9.07
C LEU A 462 -3.85 -16.35 -10.15
N HIS A 463 -2.91 -15.40 -10.17
CA HIS A 463 -2.79 -14.36 -11.19
C HIS A 463 -1.80 -14.74 -12.30
N GLY A 464 -0.81 -15.59 -12.01
CA GLY A 464 0.19 -15.95 -13.00
C GLY A 464 0.92 -17.26 -12.73
N ILE A 465 1.28 -17.93 -13.83
CA ILE A 465 2.12 -19.13 -13.81
C ILE A 465 3.37 -18.87 -14.65
N LYS A 466 4.55 -19.15 -14.09
CA LYS A 466 5.79 -19.22 -14.86
C LYS A 466 6.41 -20.60 -14.77
N VAL A 467 6.71 -21.21 -15.91
CA VAL A 467 7.44 -22.46 -16.02
C VAL A 467 8.79 -22.18 -16.67
N TYR A 468 9.87 -22.57 -16.02
CA TYR A 468 11.23 -22.35 -16.51
C TYR A 468 12.05 -23.62 -16.54
N ASN A 469 12.79 -23.81 -17.64
CA ASN A 469 13.81 -24.85 -17.77
C ASN A 469 13.30 -26.22 -17.29
N SER A 470 12.18 -26.66 -17.85
CA SER A 470 11.44 -27.84 -17.39
C SER A 470 10.91 -28.63 -18.58
N THR A 471 10.60 -29.91 -18.38
CA THR A 471 9.94 -30.75 -19.39
C THR A 471 8.57 -31.17 -18.89
N ILE A 472 7.52 -30.65 -19.52
CA ILE A 472 6.13 -31.03 -19.29
C ILE A 472 5.90 -32.39 -19.96
N VAL A 473 5.85 -33.43 -19.15
CA VAL A 473 5.52 -34.79 -19.58
C VAL A 473 4.01 -34.97 -19.63
N ASP A 474 3.30 -34.46 -18.63
CA ASP A 474 1.84 -34.48 -18.58
C ASP A 474 1.28 -33.20 -17.96
N TRP A 475 0.37 -32.56 -18.67
CA TRP A 475 -0.50 -31.53 -18.13
C TRP A 475 -1.86 -31.77 -18.78
N GLY A 476 -2.61 -32.67 -18.15
CA GLY A 476 -3.84 -33.23 -18.68
C GLY A 476 -5.04 -32.30 -18.59
N GLU A 477 -6.15 -32.76 -19.15
CA GLU A 477 -7.43 -32.04 -19.18
C GLU A 477 -8.04 -31.83 -17.78
N SER A 478 -7.86 -32.79 -16.86
CA SER A 478 -8.32 -32.69 -15.48
C SER A 478 -7.60 -31.61 -14.66
N ALA A 479 -6.38 -31.23 -15.08
CA ALA A 479 -5.57 -30.18 -14.49
C ALA A 479 -5.55 -28.91 -15.36
N ALA A 480 -6.54 -28.75 -16.24
CA ALA A 480 -6.57 -27.61 -17.16
C ALA A 480 -6.85 -26.29 -16.45
N LEU A 481 -6.21 -25.24 -16.96
CA LEU A 481 -6.53 -23.88 -16.59
C LEU A 481 -7.93 -23.56 -17.10
N SER A 482 -8.85 -23.33 -16.18
CA SER A 482 -10.23 -22.97 -16.46
C SER A 482 -10.63 -21.69 -15.73
N ASN A 483 -11.61 -20.97 -16.27
CA ASN A 483 -12.20 -19.80 -15.64
C ASN A 483 -12.92 -20.15 -14.34
N THR A 484 -13.52 -21.34 -14.26
CA THR A 484 -14.15 -21.86 -13.04
C THR A 484 -13.15 -21.97 -11.88
N ASN A 485 -11.94 -22.48 -12.17
CA ASN A 485 -10.96 -22.76 -11.13
C ASN A 485 -9.92 -21.64 -10.96
N HIS A 486 -9.65 -20.85 -12.01
CA HIS A 486 -8.61 -19.80 -12.02
C HIS A 486 -9.19 -18.52 -12.64
N PRO A 487 -10.20 -17.88 -12.03
CA PRO A 487 -10.86 -16.70 -12.60
C PRO A 487 -9.93 -15.48 -12.69
N ASP A 488 -8.94 -15.39 -11.81
CA ASP A 488 -8.08 -14.21 -11.66
C ASP A 488 -6.75 -14.33 -12.43
N ILE A 489 -6.53 -15.43 -13.15
CA ILE A 489 -5.26 -15.65 -13.89
C ILE A 489 -5.21 -14.74 -15.11
N MET A 490 -4.08 -14.04 -15.24
CA MET A 490 -3.84 -13.03 -16.27
C MET A 490 -2.64 -13.36 -17.15
N SER A 491 -1.64 -14.06 -16.60
CA SER A 491 -0.40 -14.36 -17.31
C SER A 491 0.00 -15.83 -17.27
N LEU A 492 0.49 -16.33 -18.39
CA LEU A 492 1.08 -17.65 -18.53
C LEU A 492 2.41 -17.52 -19.29
N TYR A 493 3.50 -17.88 -18.62
CA TYR A 493 4.85 -17.76 -19.15
C TYR A 493 5.57 -19.12 -19.13
N LEU A 494 6.00 -19.61 -20.29
CA LEU A 494 6.80 -20.83 -20.41
C LEU A 494 8.10 -20.49 -21.12
N ALA A 495 9.24 -20.65 -20.43
CA ALA A 495 10.56 -20.41 -21.01
C ALA A 495 11.51 -21.59 -20.88
N ARG A 496 12.15 -21.99 -21.98
CA ARG A 496 13.01 -23.19 -22.00
C ARG A 496 12.23 -24.42 -21.56
N VAL A 497 11.04 -24.60 -22.14
CA VAL A 497 10.13 -25.68 -21.77
C VAL A 497 9.95 -26.64 -22.93
N ASN A 498 10.15 -27.94 -22.65
CA ASN A 498 9.81 -28.99 -23.60
C ASN A 498 8.44 -29.59 -23.23
N MET A 499 7.58 -29.77 -24.21
CA MET A 499 6.29 -30.45 -24.09
C MET A 499 6.35 -31.80 -24.80
N THR A 500 5.66 -32.80 -24.25
CA THR A 500 5.50 -34.11 -24.90
C THR A 500 5.04 -33.96 -26.34
N ASP A 501 5.72 -34.65 -27.26
CA ASP A 501 5.52 -34.59 -28.71
C ASP A 501 5.67 -33.21 -29.35
N GLY A 502 6.05 -32.16 -28.61
CA GLY A 502 6.18 -30.80 -29.14
C GLY A 502 4.84 -30.15 -29.50
N VAL A 503 3.75 -30.60 -28.88
CA VAL A 503 2.41 -30.02 -29.06
C VAL A 503 1.96 -29.31 -27.79
N LEU A 504 1.05 -28.35 -27.94
CA LEU A 504 0.45 -27.65 -26.80
C LEU A 504 -0.22 -28.67 -25.87
N SER A 505 0.06 -28.61 -24.57
CA SER A 505 -0.52 -29.56 -23.60
C SER A 505 -2.03 -29.33 -23.41
N LYS A 506 -2.77 -30.37 -23.00
CA LYS A 506 -4.23 -30.30 -22.80
C LYS A 506 -4.63 -29.37 -21.66
N GLY A 507 -3.75 -29.16 -20.70
CA GLY A 507 -3.93 -28.22 -19.61
C GLY A 507 -4.13 -26.76 -20.05
N PHE A 508 -3.72 -26.42 -21.27
CA PHE A 508 -3.89 -25.09 -21.87
C PHE A 508 -5.05 -25.00 -22.86
N GLN A 509 -5.87 -26.06 -22.98
CA GLN A 509 -6.88 -26.20 -24.04
C GLN A 509 -8.30 -26.37 -23.48
N SER A 510 -8.56 -25.88 -22.26
CA SER A 510 -9.92 -25.89 -21.69
C SER A 510 -10.88 -25.11 -22.59
N ILE A 511 -12.12 -25.61 -22.74
CA ILE A 511 -13.20 -24.85 -23.37
C ILE A 511 -13.71 -23.73 -22.44
N ASP A 512 -13.60 -23.93 -21.12
CA ASP A 512 -13.86 -22.92 -20.11
C ASP A 512 -12.55 -22.15 -19.83
N PHE A 513 -11.87 -21.64 -20.86
CA PHE A 513 -10.57 -20.98 -20.68
C PHE A 513 -10.69 -19.68 -19.85
N PRO A 514 -9.71 -19.35 -18.98
CA PRO A 514 -9.79 -18.17 -18.11
C PRO A 514 -9.99 -16.86 -18.89
N GLN A 515 -10.99 -16.06 -18.51
CA GLN A 515 -11.39 -14.86 -19.26
C GLN A 515 -10.37 -13.72 -19.14
N ASN A 516 -9.64 -13.67 -18.02
CA ASN A 516 -8.65 -12.63 -17.76
C ASN A 516 -7.26 -12.99 -18.29
N LEU A 517 -7.03 -14.23 -18.75
CA LEU A 517 -5.73 -14.69 -19.25
C LEU A 517 -5.47 -14.11 -20.63
N ASN A 518 -4.77 -12.99 -20.64
CA ASN A 518 -4.50 -12.21 -21.83
C ASN A 518 -3.01 -12.16 -22.19
N ASP A 519 -2.10 -12.49 -21.28
CA ASP A 519 -0.66 -12.51 -21.54
C ASP A 519 -0.15 -13.95 -21.61
N ILE A 520 0.15 -14.43 -22.81
CA ILE A 520 0.50 -15.82 -23.08
C ILE A 520 1.84 -15.84 -23.82
N GLU A 521 2.90 -16.26 -23.13
CA GLU A 521 4.27 -16.26 -23.65
C GLU A 521 4.87 -17.68 -23.60
N PHE A 522 5.26 -18.21 -24.76
CA PHE A 522 6.03 -19.44 -24.94
C PHE A 522 7.37 -19.10 -25.62
N CYS A 523 8.45 -19.10 -24.85
CA CYS A 523 9.78 -18.72 -25.33
C CYS A 523 10.74 -19.90 -25.26
N VAL A 524 11.48 -20.19 -26.33
CA VAL A 524 12.46 -21.28 -26.35
C VAL A 524 11.80 -22.61 -25.98
N THR A 525 10.88 -23.09 -26.82
CA THR A 525 10.16 -24.35 -26.60
C THR A 525 10.36 -25.32 -27.77
N ASN A 526 9.93 -26.57 -27.62
CA ASN A 526 9.85 -27.51 -28.74
C ASN A 526 8.49 -27.49 -29.46
N LEU A 527 7.68 -26.44 -29.26
CA LEU A 527 6.36 -26.33 -29.86
C LEU A 527 6.46 -26.17 -31.38
N HIS A 528 5.93 -27.15 -32.13
CA HIS A 528 5.96 -27.15 -33.60
C HIS A 528 4.56 -26.98 -34.23
N ALA A 529 3.50 -27.14 -33.44
CA ALA A 529 2.12 -26.91 -33.86
C ALA A 529 1.25 -26.49 -32.67
N VAL A 530 0.18 -25.73 -32.96
CA VAL A 530 -0.91 -25.42 -32.04
C VAL A 530 -2.22 -26.03 -32.56
N PRO A 531 -3.19 -26.37 -31.70
CA PRO A 531 -4.47 -26.96 -32.12
C PRO A 531 -5.26 -26.03 -33.04
N ASP A 532 -5.87 -26.58 -34.09
CA ASP A 532 -6.68 -25.81 -35.05
C ASP A 532 -7.95 -25.21 -34.47
N ASP A 533 -8.40 -25.66 -33.29
CA ASP A 533 -9.61 -25.19 -32.60
C ASP A 533 -9.31 -24.26 -31.43
N LEU A 534 -8.10 -23.68 -31.38
CA LEU A 534 -7.71 -22.79 -30.28
C LEU A 534 -8.53 -21.49 -30.24
N ASP A 535 -9.04 -21.03 -31.37
CA ASP A 535 -9.85 -19.81 -31.50
C ASP A 535 -11.25 -19.90 -30.90
N ILE A 536 -11.75 -21.12 -30.64
CA ILE A 536 -12.99 -21.32 -29.89
C ILE A 536 -12.76 -21.54 -28.39
N LYS A 537 -11.49 -21.63 -27.96
CA LYS A 537 -11.08 -21.86 -26.56
C LYS A 537 -10.48 -20.61 -25.94
N TRP A 538 -9.44 -20.07 -26.56
CA TRP A 538 -8.77 -18.86 -26.10
C TRP A 538 -9.52 -17.61 -26.52
N HIS A 539 -9.37 -16.55 -25.73
CA HIS A 539 -10.04 -15.29 -25.98
C HIS A 539 -9.32 -14.45 -27.02
N LYS A 540 -10.09 -13.62 -27.73
CA LYS A 540 -9.56 -12.64 -28.66
C LYS A 540 -8.77 -11.54 -27.95
N ASN A 541 -7.92 -10.82 -28.68
CA ASN A 541 -7.14 -9.68 -28.20
C ASN A 541 -6.07 -9.99 -27.14
N ALA A 542 -5.72 -11.27 -26.97
CA ALA A 542 -4.58 -11.67 -26.15
C ALA A 542 -3.25 -11.14 -26.74
N LEU A 543 -2.27 -10.96 -25.86
CA LEU A 543 -0.86 -10.87 -26.17
C LEU A 543 -0.34 -12.31 -26.28
N ILE A 544 0.11 -12.68 -27.47
CA ILE A 544 0.58 -14.03 -27.77
C ILE A 544 2.02 -13.96 -28.25
N GLN A 545 2.91 -14.60 -27.52
CA GLN A 545 4.30 -14.77 -27.91
C GLN A 545 4.58 -16.26 -28.03
N ILE A 546 5.04 -16.70 -29.20
CA ILE A 546 5.55 -18.05 -29.42
C ILE A 546 6.90 -17.87 -30.10
N GLU A 547 7.94 -17.60 -29.33
CA GLU A 547 9.28 -17.23 -29.83
C GLU A 547 10.29 -18.35 -29.62
N PHE A 548 11.30 -18.41 -30.48
CA PHE A 548 12.38 -19.39 -30.45
C PHE A 548 11.89 -20.84 -30.31
N SER A 549 10.74 -21.13 -30.94
CA SER A 549 10.11 -22.44 -30.91
C SER A 549 10.38 -23.18 -32.24
N GLN A 550 9.52 -24.11 -32.64
CA GLN A 550 9.73 -24.95 -33.81
C GLN A 550 8.58 -24.83 -34.83
N LEU A 551 7.83 -23.72 -34.81
CA LEU A 551 6.77 -23.48 -35.80
C LEU A 551 7.38 -23.36 -37.20
N ALA A 552 6.90 -24.16 -38.14
CA ALA A 552 7.36 -24.15 -39.54
C ALA A 552 6.57 -23.15 -40.41
N PHE A 553 5.40 -22.73 -39.97
CA PHE A 553 4.53 -21.76 -40.64
C PHE A 553 3.71 -21.00 -39.60
N VAL A 554 3.11 -19.87 -39.97
CA VAL A 554 2.16 -19.15 -39.12
C VAL A 554 0.85 -19.97 -39.03
N PRO A 555 0.48 -20.51 -37.86
CA PRO A 555 -0.73 -21.30 -37.74
C PRO A 555 -1.99 -20.46 -38.03
N PRO A 556 -2.89 -20.87 -38.93
CA PRO A 556 -4.07 -20.07 -39.30
C PRO A 556 -4.98 -19.71 -38.11
N VAL A 557 -4.99 -20.55 -37.08
CA VAL A 557 -5.74 -20.30 -35.84
C VAL A 557 -5.28 -19.04 -35.11
N LEU A 558 -3.98 -18.68 -35.16
CA LEU A 558 -3.48 -17.45 -34.54
C LEU A 558 -4.03 -16.20 -35.23
N LEU A 559 -4.36 -16.27 -36.53
CA LEU A 559 -4.99 -15.17 -37.25
C LEU A 559 -6.45 -15.00 -36.82
N ARG A 560 -7.18 -16.11 -36.61
CA ARG A 560 -8.59 -16.10 -36.17
C ARG A 560 -8.77 -15.66 -34.72
N LEU A 561 -7.72 -15.84 -33.90
CA LEU A 561 -7.67 -15.32 -32.52
C LEU A 561 -7.63 -13.79 -32.45
N GLU A 562 -7.29 -13.10 -33.54
CA GLU A 562 -7.19 -11.63 -33.57
C GLU A 562 -6.38 -11.07 -32.38
N PRO A 563 -5.10 -11.46 -32.21
CA PRO A 563 -4.27 -11.01 -31.10
C PRO A 563 -3.97 -9.52 -31.17
N LYS A 564 -3.81 -8.89 -30.00
CA LYS A 564 -3.39 -7.49 -29.89
C LYS A 564 -1.87 -7.34 -30.07
N TYR A 565 -1.12 -8.36 -29.66
CA TYR A 565 0.33 -8.45 -29.82
C TYR A 565 0.64 -9.88 -30.27
N LEU A 566 1.41 -10.02 -31.35
CA LEU A 566 1.82 -11.32 -31.85
C LEU A 566 3.31 -11.32 -32.11
N ALA A 567 4.08 -12.15 -31.40
CA ALA A 567 5.49 -12.37 -31.67
C ALA A 567 5.77 -13.84 -31.99
N LEU A 568 6.44 -14.06 -33.13
CA LEU A 568 6.80 -15.37 -33.67
C LEU A 568 8.31 -15.46 -33.94
N SER A 569 9.11 -14.59 -33.34
CA SER A 569 10.53 -14.44 -33.64
C SER A 569 11.31 -15.74 -33.39
N GLY A 570 12.33 -16.01 -34.20
CA GLY A 570 13.23 -17.16 -34.01
C GLY A 570 12.61 -18.55 -34.23
N ASN A 571 11.44 -18.64 -34.86
CA ASN A 571 10.86 -19.90 -35.35
C ASN A 571 11.46 -20.32 -36.71
N GLN A 572 10.99 -21.45 -37.25
CA GLN A 572 11.40 -22.00 -38.54
C GLN A 572 10.47 -21.55 -39.69
N ILE A 573 9.80 -20.42 -39.51
CA ILE A 573 8.83 -19.87 -40.48
C ILE A 573 9.61 -19.25 -41.66
N THR A 574 9.27 -19.66 -42.87
CA THR A 574 9.85 -19.16 -44.12
C THR A 574 8.92 -18.26 -44.92
N ASP A 575 7.61 -18.37 -44.68
CA ASP A 575 6.58 -17.68 -45.45
C ASP A 575 5.56 -17.03 -44.50
N ILE A 576 5.28 -15.75 -44.73
CA ILE A 576 4.36 -14.95 -43.90
C ILE A 576 3.05 -14.74 -44.68
N PRO A 577 1.89 -15.17 -44.14
CA PRO A 577 0.61 -14.94 -44.79
C PRO A 577 0.25 -13.44 -44.79
N PRO A 578 -0.23 -12.86 -45.91
CA PRO A 578 -0.59 -11.44 -45.99
C PRO A 578 -1.68 -11.05 -44.97
N GLU A 579 -2.54 -11.99 -44.59
CA GLU A 579 -3.64 -11.79 -43.64
C GLU A 579 -3.16 -11.37 -42.24
N ILE A 580 -1.92 -11.67 -41.85
CA ILE A 580 -1.36 -11.27 -40.55
C ILE A 580 -1.34 -9.75 -40.37
N PHE A 581 -1.13 -9.01 -41.46
CA PHE A 581 -1.11 -7.54 -41.44
C PHE A 581 -2.50 -6.94 -41.42
N ALA A 582 -3.55 -7.73 -41.65
CA ALA A 582 -4.94 -7.29 -41.70
C ALA A 582 -5.71 -7.54 -40.38
N ILE A 583 -5.05 -8.08 -39.34
CA ILE A 583 -5.69 -8.37 -38.05
C ILE A 583 -6.16 -7.06 -37.39
N PRO A 584 -7.47 -6.85 -37.15
CA PRO A 584 -8.01 -5.54 -36.78
C PRO A 584 -7.50 -4.94 -35.48
N THR A 585 -7.09 -5.79 -34.53
CA THR A 585 -6.69 -5.40 -33.17
C THR A 585 -5.18 -5.46 -32.95
N LEU A 586 -4.42 -5.93 -33.95
CA LEU A 586 -2.98 -6.10 -33.86
C LEU A 586 -2.30 -4.73 -33.78
N SER A 587 -1.56 -4.52 -32.69
CA SER A 587 -0.80 -3.31 -32.42
C SER A 587 0.70 -3.49 -32.63
N THR A 588 1.20 -4.71 -32.41
CA THR A 588 2.62 -5.03 -32.55
C THR A 588 2.80 -6.43 -33.10
N LEU A 589 3.71 -6.55 -34.08
CA LEU A 589 4.03 -7.79 -34.76
C LEU A 589 5.54 -8.07 -34.70
N GLY A 590 5.93 -9.19 -34.09
CA GLY A 590 7.31 -9.68 -34.03
C GLY A 590 7.55 -10.84 -34.98
N LEU A 591 8.46 -10.64 -35.94
CA LEU A 591 8.89 -11.57 -36.98
C LEU A 591 10.43 -11.62 -37.10
N GLY A 592 11.14 -11.18 -36.05
CA GLY A 592 12.59 -11.16 -36.02
C GLY A 592 13.20 -12.56 -36.07
N LEU A 593 14.45 -12.68 -36.50
CA LEU A 593 15.23 -13.92 -36.53
C LEU A 593 14.55 -15.07 -37.29
N LEU A 594 13.65 -14.75 -38.22
CA LEU A 594 13.06 -15.70 -39.15
C LEU A 594 13.90 -15.81 -40.43
N ASN A 595 13.85 -16.97 -41.07
CA ASN A 595 14.55 -17.21 -42.33
C ASN A 595 13.71 -16.71 -43.55
N ILE A 596 13.25 -15.47 -43.48
CA ILE A 596 12.46 -14.82 -44.53
C ILE A 596 13.34 -13.87 -45.35
N GLN A 597 13.07 -13.83 -46.67
CA GLN A 597 13.80 -12.97 -47.62
C GLN A 597 12.96 -11.76 -48.05
N GLU A 598 11.64 -11.85 -47.90
CA GLU A 598 10.70 -10.79 -48.24
C GLU A 598 9.47 -10.87 -47.32
N LEU A 599 8.81 -9.72 -47.14
CA LEU A 599 7.45 -9.67 -46.62
C LEU A 599 6.46 -10.01 -47.75
N PRO A 600 5.21 -10.42 -47.45
CA PRO A 600 4.26 -10.83 -48.47
C PRO A 600 3.96 -9.70 -49.46
N ARG A 601 3.96 -10.03 -50.76
CA ARG A 601 3.72 -9.05 -51.84
C ARG A 601 2.30 -8.50 -51.85
N ASN A 602 1.30 -9.33 -51.56
CA ASN A 602 -0.11 -9.05 -51.79
C ASN A 602 -0.88 -8.64 -50.51
N VAL A 603 -0.38 -7.63 -49.79
CA VAL A 603 -1.09 -7.06 -48.63
C VAL A 603 -2.06 -5.96 -49.09
N THR A 604 -3.36 -6.23 -49.03
CA THR A 604 -4.41 -5.30 -49.48
C THR A 604 -4.97 -4.44 -48.36
N ASN A 605 -5.08 -5.02 -47.15
CA ASN A 605 -5.59 -4.36 -45.95
C ASN A 605 -4.50 -4.32 -44.89
N LEU A 606 -4.40 -3.18 -44.21
CA LEU A 606 -3.53 -2.99 -43.05
C LEU A 606 -4.40 -2.79 -41.82
N SER A 607 -3.97 -3.39 -40.72
CA SER A 607 -4.58 -3.17 -39.41
C SER A 607 -4.52 -1.68 -39.06
N PRO A 608 -5.64 -1.09 -38.61
CA PRO A 608 -5.68 0.32 -38.23
C PRO A 608 -4.94 0.59 -36.91
N THR A 609 -4.62 -0.45 -36.14
CA THR A 609 -3.96 -0.33 -34.83
C THR A 609 -2.48 -0.66 -34.87
N LEU A 610 -1.95 -1.14 -35.99
CA LEU A 610 -0.56 -1.62 -36.09
C LEU A 610 0.42 -0.45 -36.08
N ILE A 611 1.23 -0.38 -35.02
CA ILE A 611 2.20 0.70 -34.80
C ILE A 611 3.64 0.23 -34.78
N ALA A 612 3.88 -1.07 -34.62
CA ALA A 612 5.23 -1.62 -34.53
C ALA A 612 5.35 -2.96 -35.24
N VAL A 613 6.39 -3.10 -36.08
CA VAL A 613 6.76 -4.36 -36.74
C VAL A 613 8.24 -4.62 -36.52
N PHE A 614 8.59 -5.80 -36.01
CA PHE A 614 9.97 -6.22 -35.77
C PHE A 614 10.33 -7.33 -36.77
N ILE A 615 11.38 -7.12 -37.55
CA ILE A 615 11.94 -8.03 -38.55
C ILE A 615 13.47 -8.07 -38.45
N ASP A 616 14.00 -7.80 -37.25
CA ASP A 616 15.42 -7.79 -36.96
C ASP A 616 16.06 -9.16 -37.23
N GLY A 617 17.30 -9.18 -37.72
CA GLY A 617 18.04 -10.41 -38.01
C GLY A 617 17.40 -11.33 -39.07
N THR A 618 16.53 -10.79 -39.93
CA THR A 618 16.00 -11.49 -41.12
C THR A 618 16.89 -11.27 -42.35
N ASN A 619 16.62 -11.98 -43.45
CA ASN A 619 17.36 -11.81 -44.70
C ASN A 619 16.66 -10.85 -45.69
N ILE A 620 15.86 -9.91 -45.17
CA ILE A 620 15.12 -8.94 -45.98
C ILE A 620 16.08 -7.88 -46.52
N SER A 621 16.06 -7.69 -47.84
CA SER A 621 16.90 -6.71 -48.54
C SER A 621 16.11 -5.63 -49.28
N PHE A 622 14.79 -5.75 -49.37
CA PHE A 622 13.91 -4.79 -50.03
C PHE A 622 12.49 -4.83 -49.44
N PHE A 623 11.68 -3.81 -49.77
CA PHE A 623 10.28 -3.72 -49.34
C PHE A 623 9.32 -3.52 -50.51
N TRP A 624 8.09 -4.02 -50.36
CA TRP A 624 6.98 -3.80 -51.29
C TRP A 624 6.26 -2.47 -51.02
N PRO A 625 5.51 -1.90 -52.00
CA PRO A 625 4.92 -0.56 -51.88
C PRO A 625 3.94 -0.38 -50.73
N TRP A 626 3.30 -1.45 -50.25
CA TRP A 626 2.39 -1.37 -49.11
C TRP A 626 3.12 -1.03 -47.80
N VAL A 627 4.42 -1.29 -47.69
CA VAL A 627 5.20 -0.97 -46.49
C VAL A 627 5.36 0.53 -46.35
N ASP A 628 5.50 1.28 -47.45
CA ASP A 628 5.46 2.75 -47.43
C ASP A 628 4.14 3.26 -46.85
N LYS A 629 3.01 2.66 -47.25
CA LYS A 629 1.69 2.99 -46.72
C LYS A 629 1.59 2.69 -45.22
N LEU A 630 2.26 1.65 -44.74
CA LEU A 630 2.31 1.31 -43.32
C LEU A 630 3.09 2.38 -42.53
N ILE A 631 4.32 2.68 -42.95
CA ILE A 631 5.19 3.60 -42.19
C ILE A 631 4.75 5.07 -42.26
N THR A 632 3.92 5.42 -43.25
CA THR A 632 3.34 6.76 -43.41
C THR A 632 1.95 6.90 -42.79
N SER A 633 1.43 5.82 -42.18
CA SER A 633 0.13 5.86 -41.51
C SER A 633 0.15 6.73 -40.25
N GLU A 634 -0.97 7.38 -39.96
CA GLU A 634 -1.11 8.20 -38.76
C GLU A 634 -1.01 7.32 -37.51
N GLY A 635 -0.11 7.66 -36.59
CA GLY A 635 0.13 6.88 -35.38
C GLY A 635 1.17 5.77 -35.53
N TRP A 636 1.81 5.63 -36.70
CA TRP A 636 2.92 4.69 -36.88
C TRP A 636 4.07 4.96 -35.89
N GLY A 637 4.63 3.88 -35.36
CA GLY A 637 5.74 3.89 -34.42
C GLY A 637 7.07 3.50 -35.08
N VAL A 638 7.28 2.20 -35.31
CA VAL A 638 8.61 1.67 -35.69
C VAL A 638 8.57 0.41 -36.56
N LEU A 639 9.43 0.34 -37.58
CA LEU A 639 9.77 -0.86 -38.34
C LEU A 639 11.18 -1.30 -37.95
N MET A 640 11.34 -2.19 -36.97
CA MET A 640 12.69 -2.59 -36.57
C MET A 640 13.27 -3.61 -37.55
N ALA A 641 14.26 -3.18 -38.34
CA ALA A 641 14.93 -4.04 -39.32
C ALA A 641 16.44 -4.21 -39.06
N THR A 642 16.89 -3.99 -37.83
CA THR A 642 18.30 -4.14 -37.43
C THR A 642 18.85 -5.50 -37.83
N ASP A 643 20.13 -5.56 -38.20
CA ASP A 643 20.80 -6.80 -38.66
C ASP A 643 20.22 -7.46 -39.93
N SER A 644 19.35 -6.78 -40.68
CA SER A 644 18.94 -7.20 -42.02
C SER A 644 19.86 -6.61 -43.11
N PRO A 645 19.98 -7.26 -44.29
CA PRO A 645 20.68 -6.67 -45.44
C PRO A 645 20.18 -5.27 -45.81
N TYR A 646 18.87 -5.02 -45.72
CA TYR A 646 18.30 -3.68 -45.94
C TYR A 646 18.87 -2.64 -44.99
N TYR A 647 18.89 -2.93 -43.68
CA TYR A 647 19.36 -1.99 -42.67
C TYR A 647 20.86 -1.71 -42.80
N VAL A 648 21.64 -2.75 -43.12
CA VAL A 648 23.07 -2.60 -43.41
C VAL A 648 23.30 -1.64 -44.58
N ASP A 649 22.50 -1.75 -45.65
CA ASP A 649 22.59 -0.82 -46.78
C ASP A 649 22.11 0.59 -46.42
N LEU A 650 21.04 0.71 -45.63
CA LEU A 650 20.53 1.99 -45.13
C LEU A 650 21.61 2.78 -44.36
N VAL A 651 22.27 2.13 -43.40
CA VAL A 651 23.38 2.72 -42.62
C VAL A 651 24.51 3.18 -43.55
N LYS A 652 24.91 2.34 -44.52
CA LYS A 652 25.98 2.69 -45.47
C LYS A 652 25.63 3.92 -46.32
N ILE A 653 24.38 4.04 -46.76
CA ILE A 653 23.90 5.19 -47.54
C ILE A 653 23.87 6.45 -46.67
N GLN A 654 23.42 6.33 -45.42
CA GLN A 654 23.33 7.44 -44.48
C GLN A 654 24.70 8.00 -44.09
N ASP A 655 25.69 7.15 -43.89
CA ASP A 655 27.08 7.54 -43.60
C ASP A 655 27.88 7.94 -44.87
N GLY A 656 27.26 7.84 -46.05
CA GLY A 656 27.88 8.21 -47.34
C GLY A 656 28.91 7.20 -47.86
N THR A 657 28.98 6.00 -47.27
CA THR A 657 29.87 4.92 -47.74
C THR A 657 29.33 4.17 -48.96
N ALA A 658 28.02 4.25 -49.22
CA ALA A 658 27.35 3.77 -50.42
C ALA A 658 26.39 4.84 -50.98
N ASN A 659 26.09 4.76 -52.28
CA ASN A 659 25.16 5.69 -52.95
C ASN A 659 23.84 5.04 -53.38
N ALA A 660 23.68 3.73 -53.18
CA ALA A 660 22.51 2.95 -53.55
C ALA A 660 22.43 1.67 -52.70
N PHE A 661 21.23 1.08 -52.64
CA PHE A 661 21.01 -0.25 -52.05
C PHE A 661 21.70 -1.33 -52.89
N SER A 662 22.09 -2.44 -52.26
CA SER A 662 22.77 -3.56 -52.93
C SER A 662 21.83 -4.34 -53.87
N VAL A 663 20.51 -4.27 -53.63
CA VAL A 663 19.49 -4.85 -54.51
C VAL A 663 19.30 -3.97 -55.75
N PRO A 664 19.22 -4.54 -56.96
CA PRO A 664 18.94 -3.77 -58.17
C PRO A 664 17.63 -2.98 -58.06
N PRO A 665 17.59 -1.70 -58.52
CA PRO A 665 16.38 -0.90 -58.45
C PRO A 665 15.26 -1.53 -59.29
N SER A 666 14.04 -1.53 -58.75
CA SER A 666 12.83 -2.04 -59.41
C SER A 666 11.68 -1.06 -59.20
N PRO A 667 10.86 -0.78 -60.25
CA PRO A 667 9.65 0.05 -60.09
C PRO A 667 8.58 -0.64 -59.24
N GLU A 668 8.74 -1.93 -58.93
CA GLU A 668 7.81 -2.70 -58.10
C GLU A 668 8.10 -2.56 -56.59
N TYR A 669 9.24 -1.96 -56.22
CA TYR A 669 9.61 -1.80 -54.81
C TYR A 669 9.03 -0.52 -54.20
N ALA A 670 9.08 -0.46 -52.87
CA ALA A 670 8.71 0.69 -52.07
C ALA A 670 9.43 1.97 -52.52
N SER A 671 8.66 2.98 -52.89
CA SER A 671 9.16 4.25 -53.42
C SER A 671 9.84 5.13 -52.37
N ILE A 672 9.51 4.99 -51.09
CA ILE A 672 10.13 5.76 -50.01
C ILE A 672 11.29 4.94 -49.43
N LEU A 673 11.00 3.71 -48.97
CA LEU A 673 12.01 2.89 -48.30
C LEU A 673 13.15 2.42 -49.21
N MET A 674 12.95 2.34 -50.54
CA MET A 674 13.98 1.93 -51.49
C MET A 674 14.54 3.09 -52.34
N ASP A 675 14.28 4.35 -51.95
CA ASP A 675 14.89 5.52 -52.58
C ASP A 675 16.18 5.94 -51.83
N PRO A 676 17.37 5.87 -52.45
CA PRO A 676 18.62 6.30 -51.83
C PRO A 676 18.67 7.78 -51.44
N SER A 677 17.81 8.63 -52.03
CA SER A 677 17.71 10.05 -51.69
C SER A 677 16.95 10.27 -50.38
N GLU A 678 15.85 9.54 -50.17
CA GLU A 678 15.07 9.52 -48.92
C GLU A 678 15.83 8.82 -47.79
N ALA A 679 16.61 7.78 -48.10
CA ALA A 679 17.45 7.05 -47.15
C ALA A 679 18.45 7.94 -46.38
N LYS A 680 18.81 9.12 -46.92
CA LYS A 680 19.67 10.10 -46.22
C LYS A 680 18.94 10.90 -45.15
N SER A 681 17.61 10.83 -45.11
CA SER A 681 16.79 11.52 -44.11
C SER A 681 16.92 10.83 -42.75
N PRO A 682 17.24 11.57 -41.67
CA PRO A 682 17.21 11.01 -40.32
C PRO A 682 15.87 10.39 -39.94
N ALA A 683 14.76 10.86 -40.53
CA ALA A 683 13.42 10.34 -40.27
C ALA A 683 13.27 8.87 -40.67
N ILE A 684 13.86 8.45 -41.81
CA ILE A 684 13.84 7.04 -42.24
C ILE A 684 14.62 6.18 -41.24
N MET A 685 15.76 6.68 -40.75
CA MET A 685 16.53 5.97 -39.73
C MET A 685 15.79 5.84 -38.40
N TYR A 686 15.05 6.86 -37.95
CA TYR A 686 14.20 6.74 -36.76
C TYR A 686 13.02 5.78 -36.97
N THR A 687 12.51 5.71 -38.19
CA THR A 687 11.40 4.83 -38.55
C THR A 687 11.86 3.37 -38.63
N VAL A 688 13.08 3.11 -39.09
CA VAL A 688 13.58 1.76 -39.39
C VAL A 688 14.65 1.23 -38.39
N GLY A 689 15.18 2.11 -37.54
CA GLY A 689 16.33 1.88 -36.67
C GLY A 689 16.06 2.15 -35.17
N CYS A 690 17.12 2.02 -34.38
CA CYS A 690 17.05 1.83 -32.91
C CYS A 690 16.61 3.09 -32.13
N PHE A 691 15.72 2.90 -31.14
CA PHE A 691 15.75 3.68 -29.90
C PHE A 691 16.92 3.16 -29.05
N GLY A 692 17.79 4.07 -28.58
CA GLY A 692 18.98 3.71 -27.80
C GLY A 692 18.69 2.72 -26.65
N ASP A 693 19.55 1.72 -26.50
CA ASP A 693 19.65 0.78 -25.37
C ASP A 693 18.38 -0.01 -24.96
N GLY A 694 17.46 -0.31 -25.87
CA GLY A 694 16.22 -1.04 -25.51
C GLY A 694 15.80 -2.24 -26.36
N ALA A 695 16.43 -2.49 -27.51
CA ALA A 695 15.84 -3.38 -28.52
C ALA A 695 16.75 -4.52 -29.00
N ALA A 696 17.72 -4.92 -28.19
CA ALA A 696 18.32 -6.24 -28.30
C ALA A 696 17.44 -7.24 -27.55
N VAL A 697 16.36 -7.68 -28.20
CA VAL A 697 15.60 -8.90 -27.88
C VAL A 697 14.94 -8.92 -26.48
N LEU A 698 13.64 -9.23 -26.46
CA LEU A 698 12.82 -9.60 -25.30
C LEU A 698 13.32 -10.86 -24.54
N LEU A 699 14.62 -11.18 -24.60
CA LEU A 699 15.36 -12.20 -23.86
C LEU A 699 16.14 -11.62 -22.67
N HIS A 700 15.60 -10.64 -21.94
CA HIS A 700 16.12 -10.32 -20.61
C HIS A 700 15.63 -11.35 -19.55
N TRP A 701 15.99 -12.62 -19.76
CA TRP A 701 16.30 -13.50 -18.63
C TRP A 701 17.64 -13.05 -18.05
N SER A 702 17.62 -12.01 -17.21
CA SER A 702 18.69 -11.87 -16.22
C SER A 702 18.41 -12.89 -15.13
N GLY A 703 18.83 -14.13 -15.39
CA GLY A 703 19.05 -15.09 -14.33
C GLY A 703 20.10 -14.53 -13.37
N ARG A 704 19.62 -13.99 -12.25
CA ARG A 704 20.28 -14.11 -10.96
C ARG A 704 19.28 -14.70 -9.99
#